data_AF-A0AAD7ART3-F1
#
_entry.id   AF-A0AAD7ART3-F1
#
_cell.length_a   1.000
_cell.length_b   1.000
_cell.length_c   1.000
_cell.angle_alpha   90.00
_cell.angle_beta   90.00
_cell.angle_gamma   90.00
#
_symmetry.space_group_name_H-M   'P 1'
#
loop_
_entity.id
_entity.type
_entity.pdbx_description
1 polymer ?
#
loop_
_entity_poly.entity_id
_entity_poly.type
_entity_poly.pdbx_seq_one_letter_code
_entity_poly.pdbx_strand_id
1 'polypeptide(L)'
;MVSEYYRDHPFFSLENTEAWINLIPFQVFMAREHDTFEQYRSQNSTPASSRAPSRSHSRASSRVSMYLSSRAGSPASFASDVLSRPPSSMSMTRDGASDNDGLPEDPIVPDTGPNSRATSAASLPTRFIPFQRPSSPVLAVQPKSKKSKGKGKAKPQQLKITRQLSVDAIEDTVVQSTWTVPRESIAYRVDCSHCVDLLTTKDGKILSLDAFIRLQDQESWRGSTGKTKGDTWVFNLGPNPTQPIYCRSCHFICNGVNVCEYIDPELFAGCERYKPDMEAMRELWNHELDANEKEAASVWGIISRFYGRIVRSKCKVECEGVATLIPYSNGPSMYGKDFFVGCSHWSREQRWDHIYWEVPPNINVNTLDYLMKNDGKLPTTDDNINEQCVLTVHPRVGLGNCPYTHVVDGHICPAEIINRPCQTRMQILIPVDKEHRMKAFVVLRNPHNHPAHPHTKPSVKDTRKLETAIQAAGLTGLTVQKLLNAPSTVMAYGGGRVADDSPAYVNKRKVRDTISRQQKAEHPFGTGREGDYQIVWLCSMIYSLLGVLHELSVREKSLAKENRYIHTAMSKNGFRLVVTMHPYIVMFIHKILSLNIDYTFSRVDGDMDEWEVAGFLDRLKHRLTFASLYCDKKDRTAFT
;
A
#
# COMPACT_ATOMS: atom_id res chain seq x y z
N MET A 1 26.04 49.09 10.04
CA MET A 1 27.28 49.29 9.24
C MET A 1 28.40 48.61 10.01
N VAL A 2 28.94 47.51 9.50
CA VAL A 2 30.17 46.92 10.06
C VAL A 2 31.33 47.58 9.32
N SER A 3 32.26 48.16 10.06
CA SER A 3 33.43 48.87 9.55
C SER A 3 34.27 47.96 8.64
N GLU A 4 34.71 48.47 7.48
CA GLU A 4 35.62 47.80 6.54
C GLU A 4 36.92 47.31 7.21
N TYR A 5 37.23 47.82 8.41
CA TYR A 5 38.39 47.48 9.23
C TYR A 5 38.49 45.98 9.61
N TYR A 6 37.38 45.24 9.65
CA TYR A 6 37.40 43.82 10.05
C TYR A 6 37.63 42.84 8.91
N ARG A 7 37.57 43.28 7.64
CA ARG A 7 37.66 42.38 6.49
C ARG A 7 39.09 41.86 6.26
N ASP A 8 40.10 42.67 6.60
CA ASP A 8 41.52 42.36 6.37
C ASP A 8 42.31 42.24 7.69
N HIS A 9 41.63 42.05 8.82
CA HIS A 9 42.29 42.00 10.12
C HIS A 9 42.98 40.63 10.33
N PRO A 10 44.31 40.57 10.60
CA PRO A 10 45.10 39.33 10.66
C PRO A 10 44.60 38.28 11.68
N PHE A 11 43.78 38.73 12.63
CA PHE A 11 43.18 37.88 13.66
C PHE A 11 42.10 36.92 13.12
N PHE A 12 41.48 37.23 11.97
CA PHE A 12 40.39 36.45 11.38
C PHE A 12 40.82 35.62 10.14
N SER A 13 42.10 35.22 10.05
CA SER A 13 42.57 34.33 8.98
C SER A 13 42.30 32.85 9.29
N LEU A 14 42.12 32.04 8.24
CA LEU A 14 41.93 30.57 8.34
C LEU A 14 43.13 29.86 8.98
N GLU A 15 44.30 30.46 8.89
CA GLU A 15 45.57 29.97 9.44
C GLU A 15 45.63 30.13 10.97
N ASN A 16 44.74 30.92 11.57
CA ASN A 16 44.72 31.23 13.00
C ASN A 16 43.55 30.59 13.75
N THR A 17 42.93 29.56 13.16
CA THR A 17 41.74 28.87 13.68
C THR A 17 41.95 28.22 15.05
N GLU A 18 43.17 27.80 15.37
CA GLU A 18 43.52 27.24 16.68
C GLU A 18 43.45 28.27 17.82
N ALA A 19 43.56 29.57 17.52
CA ALA A 19 43.40 30.64 18.51
C ALA A 19 41.92 30.97 18.81
N TRP A 20 40.97 30.48 18.01
CA TRP A 20 39.54 30.79 18.14
C TRP A 20 38.82 29.81 19.09
N ILE A 21 39.37 28.61 19.26
CA ILE A 21 38.84 27.59 20.14
C ILE A 21 39.78 27.52 21.35
N ASN A 22 39.35 28.11 22.46
CA ASN A 22 40.05 27.86 23.72
C ASN A 22 39.78 26.40 24.11
N LEU A 23 40.75 25.53 23.81
CA LEU A 23 40.65 24.07 23.98
C LEU A 23 40.35 23.68 25.42
N ILE A 24 40.80 24.48 26.40
CA ILE A 24 40.63 24.19 27.83
C ILE A 24 39.17 24.32 28.25
N PRO A 25 38.46 25.46 28.05
CA PRO A 25 37.01 25.55 28.27
C PRO A 25 36.19 24.48 27.56
N PHE A 26 36.57 24.10 26.34
CA PHE A 26 35.88 23.06 25.58
C PHE A 26 36.07 21.67 26.19
N GLN A 27 37.29 21.32 26.60
CA GLN A 27 37.56 20.07 27.31
C GLN A 27 36.89 20.01 28.69
N VAL A 28 36.86 21.14 29.42
CA VAL A 28 36.15 21.27 30.70
C VAL A 28 34.63 21.09 30.52
N PHE A 29 34.05 21.64 29.44
CA PHE A 29 32.64 21.43 29.09
C PHE A 29 32.35 19.95 28.80
N MET A 30 33.18 19.29 27.97
CA MET A 30 33.03 17.87 27.64
C MET A 30 33.17 16.95 28.87
N ALA A 31 34.09 17.25 29.78
CA ALA A 31 34.25 16.51 31.04
C ALA A 31 33.03 16.67 31.95
N ARG A 32 32.49 17.90 32.07
CA ARG A 32 31.30 18.18 32.87
C ARG A 32 30.04 17.48 32.33
N GLU A 33 29.86 17.43 31.01
CA GLU A 33 28.75 16.71 30.40
C GLU A 33 28.86 15.20 30.64
N HIS A 34 30.07 14.63 30.58
CA HIS A 34 30.31 13.22 30.87
C HIS A 34 29.93 12.85 32.32
N ASP A 35 30.32 13.67 33.29
CA ASP A 35 29.98 13.44 34.71
C ASP A 35 28.48 13.58 34.98
N THR A 36 27.81 14.51 34.29
CA THR A 36 26.36 14.72 34.41
C THR A 36 25.59 13.50 33.87
N PHE A 37 26.10 12.88 32.80
CA PHE A 37 25.53 11.68 32.19
C PHE A 37 25.71 10.43 33.08
N GLU A 38 26.87 10.28 33.70
CA GLU A 38 27.18 9.20 34.67
C GLU A 38 26.30 9.30 35.93
N GLN A 39 26.10 10.50 36.49
CA GLN A 39 25.22 10.71 37.64
C GLN A 39 23.76 10.35 37.34
N TYR A 40 23.26 10.70 36.15
CA TYR A 40 21.90 10.36 35.73
C TYR A 40 21.70 8.84 35.57
N ARG A 41 22.75 8.11 35.19
CA ARG A 41 22.75 6.65 35.05
C ARG A 41 22.72 5.95 36.41
N SER A 42 23.40 6.51 37.41
CA SER A 42 23.45 5.96 38.77
C SER A 42 22.10 6.09 39.52
N GLN A 43 21.35 7.18 39.28
CA GLN A 43 20.09 7.46 39.99
C GLN A 43 18.89 6.62 39.49
N ASN A 44 18.97 6.02 38.29
CA ASN A 44 17.88 5.24 37.70
C ASN A 44 18.04 3.71 37.85
N SER A 45 18.95 3.25 38.71
CA SER A 45 19.10 1.82 39.03
C SER A 45 18.42 1.46 40.35
N THR A 46 17.18 0.94 40.30
CA THR A 46 16.49 0.36 41.46
C THR A 46 17.00 -1.06 41.74
N PRO A 47 17.29 -1.42 43.01
CA PRO A 47 17.73 -2.77 43.35
C PRO A 47 16.55 -3.76 43.44
N ALA A 48 16.82 -4.98 42.98
CA ALA A 48 15.88 -6.09 42.91
C ALA A 48 15.34 -6.51 44.29
N SER A 49 14.02 -6.70 44.35
CA SER A 49 13.25 -7.18 45.51
C SER A 49 13.38 -8.70 45.68
N SER A 50 13.77 -9.12 46.89
CA SER A 50 13.71 -10.49 47.38
C SER A 50 12.35 -10.78 48.04
N ARG A 51 11.81 -11.97 47.76
CA ARG A 51 10.47 -12.44 48.16
C ARG A 51 10.54 -13.24 49.47
N ALA A 52 9.63 -12.98 50.41
CA ALA A 52 9.01 -13.98 51.33
C ALA A 52 7.82 -13.38 52.12
N PRO A 53 6.88 -14.20 52.65
CA PRO A 53 5.44 -13.88 52.69
C PRO A 53 4.81 -13.75 54.08
N SER A 54 3.69 -13.01 54.21
CA SER A 54 2.72 -13.21 55.32
C SER A 54 1.32 -12.58 55.11
N ARG A 55 0.33 -13.47 55.18
CA ARG A 55 -1.08 -13.43 55.66
C ARG A 55 -1.76 -12.13 56.20
N SER A 56 -2.99 -11.93 55.69
CA SER A 56 -4.30 -11.66 56.33
C SER A 56 -4.57 -10.41 57.21
N HIS A 57 -5.55 -9.57 56.84
CA HIS A 57 -6.92 -9.48 57.41
C HIS A 57 -7.64 -8.14 57.12
N SER A 58 -8.77 -8.25 56.42
CA SER A 58 -10.07 -7.56 56.51
C SER A 58 -10.32 -6.35 57.44
N ARG A 59 -10.97 -5.30 56.89
CA ARG A 59 -12.24 -4.60 57.29
C ARG A 59 -12.26 -3.19 56.63
N ALA A 60 -13.18 -2.82 55.73
CA ALA A 60 -14.64 -2.64 55.79
C ALA A 60 -15.11 -1.35 56.49
N SER A 61 -15.99 -0.61 55.78
CA SER A 61 -16.89 0.49 56.18
C SER A 61 -16.35 1.92 55.94
N SER A 62 -17.09 2.90 55.42
CA SER A 62 -18.50 3.01 55.05
C SER A 62 -18.76 4.34 54.30
N ARG A 63 -19.64 4.27 53.27
CA ARG A 63 -20.77 5.17 52.85
C ARG A 63 -20.65 6.69 53.12
N VAL A 64 -21.09 7.56 52.20
CA VAL A 64 -22.50 7.94 51.88
C VAL A 64 -22.50 8.66 50.50
N SER A 65 -23.23 8.19 49.46
CA SER A 65 -24.62 8.55 49.06
C SER A 65 -24.77 10.02 48.63
N MET A 66 -25.45 10.50 47.59
CA MET A 66 -26.32 10.06 46.46
C MET A 66 -26.33 11.29 45.52
N TYR A 67 -26.38 11.19 44.19
CA TYR A 67 -27.64 11.23 43.43
C TYR A 67 -27.43 10.71 42.01
N LEU A 68 -28.42 9.94 41.57
CA LEU A 68 -28.58 9.31 40.27
C LEU A 68 -29.06 10.30 39.21
N SER A 69 -28.60 10.15 37.96
CA SER A 69 -29.51 9.88 36.83
C SER A 69 -28.77 9.30 35.62
N SER A 70 -28.94 7.99 35.45
CA SER A 70 -29.28 7.24 34.23
C SER A 70 -28.87 7.77 32.83
N ARG A 71 -27.92 7.06 32.20
CA ARG A 71 -28.16 6.38 30.91
C ARG A 71 -27.15 5.25 30.68
N ALA A 72 -27.66 4.03 30.60
CA ALA A 72 -26.93 2.81 30.30
C ALA A 72 -26.68 2.66 28.80
N GLY A 73 -25.58 1.98 28.44
CA GLY A 73 -25.37 1.43 27.09
C GLY A 73 -23.95 1.60 26.53
N SER A 74 -22.97 0.93 27.12
CA SER A 74 -21.69 0.53 26.49
C SER A 74 -21.78 -0.96 26.11
N PRO A 75 -20.92 -1.55 25.24
CA PRO A 75 -19.47 -1.29 25.12
C PRO A 75 -18.99 -0.98 23.68
N ALA A 76 -18.11 0.00 23.48
CA ALA A 76 -16.66 -0.07 23.69
C ALA A 76 -15.98 -1.14 22.81
N SER A 77 -15.61 -0.76 21.59
CA SER A 77 -14.58 -1.46 20.81
C SER A 77 -13.24 -0.75 21.04
N PHE A 78 -12.32 -1.51 21.62
CA PHE A 78 -10.98 -1.09 21.99
C PHE A 78 -10.13 -0.73 20.78
N ALA A 79 -9.30 0.28 20.99
CA ALA A 79 -8.22 0.68 20.11
C ALA A 79 -7.21 -0.45 19.92
N SER A 80 -6.70 -0.58 18.70
CA SER A 80 -5.47 -1.31 18.39
C SER A 80 -4.62 -0.40 17.49
N ASP A 81 -3.96 0.56 18.14
CA ASP A 81 -2.80 1.27 17.59
C ASP A 81 -1.56 0.66 18.26
N VAL A 82 -0.98 -0.39 17.69
CA VAL A 82 0.45 -0.71 17.76
C VAL A 82 0.76 -1.65 16.59
N LEU A 83 1.48 -1.16 15.58
CA LEU A 83 2.64 -1.79 14.95
C LEU A 83 3.00 -1.00 13.67
N SER A 84 3.98 -0.13 13.84
CA SER A 84 4.71 0.57 12.79
C SER A 84 5.26 -0.41 11.76
N ARG A 85 4.91 -0.20 10.49
CA ARG A 85 5.55 -0.86 9.33
C ARG A 85 6.75 0.01 8.89
N PRO A 86 7.98 -0.52 8.78
CA PRO A 86 9.07 0.18 8.10
C PRO A 86 8.92 0.07 6.55
N PRO A 87 9.65 0.89 5.77
CA PRO A 87 9.32 1.21 4.39
C PRO A 87 9.58 0.04 3.43
N SER A 88 8.66 -0.18 2.50
CA SER A 88 8.79 -1.19 1.46
C SER A 88 9.79 -0.76 0.39
N SER A 89 10.73 -1.67 0.12
CA SER A 89 11.62 -1.75 -1.03
C SER A 89 10.87 -1.59 -2.36
N MET A 90 11.47 -0.85 -3.28
CA MET A 90 11.00 -0.69 -4.65
C MET A 90 11.13 -2.03 -5.41
N SER A 91 10.02 -2.52 -5.95
CA SER A 91 10.03 -3.56 -6.99
C SER A 91 9.88 -2.88 -8.35
N MET A 92 10.93 -2.95 -9.16
CA MET A 92 10.89 -2.61 -10.58
C MET A 92 10.09 -3.69 -11.31
N THR A 93 8.89 -3.35 -11.78
CA THR A 93 8.19 -4.14 -12.81
C THR A 93 8.46 -3.49 -14.15
N ARG A 94 9.25 -4.18 -14.99
CA ARG A 94 9.39 -3.92 -16.42
C ARG A 94 8.09 -4.36 -17.10
N ASP A 95 7.30 -3.41 -17.60
CA ASP A 95 6.27 -3.65 -18.60
C ASP A 95 6.52 -2.69 -19.77
N GLY A 96 7.14 -3.23 -20.83
CA GLY A 96 7.28 -2.58 -22.12
C GLY A 96 6.70 -3.51 -23.18
N ALA A 97 5.45 -3.28 -23.54
CA ALA A 97 4.84 -3.83 -24.74
C ALA A 97 4.32 -2.66 -25.57
N SER A 98 5.15 -2.20 -26.51
CA SER A 98 4.72 -1.32 -27.60
C SER A 98 4.64 -2.19 -28.85
N ASP A 99 3.41 -2.30 -29.35
CA ASP A 99 3.09 -2.74 -30.70
C ASP A 99 3.80 -1.84 -31.71
N ASN A 100 4.43 -2.44 -32.73
CA ASN A 100 4.66 -1.76 -34.00
C ASN A 100 4.45 -2.77 -35.14
N ASP A 101 3.39 -2.53 -35.90
CA ASP A 101 3.01 -3.27 -37.10
C ASP A 101 3.87 -2.80 -38.30
N GLY A 102 4.53 -3.75 -38.97
CA GLY A 102 5.18 -3.56 -40.27
C GLY A 102 5.51 -4.90 -40.92
N LEU A 103 4.71 -5.32 -41.90
CA LEU A 103 4.93 -6.47 -42.80
C LEU A 103 5.66 -6.00 -44.09
N PRO A 104 6.06 -6.87 -45.03
CA PRO A 104 7.17 -7.84 -44.95
C PRO A 104 8.10 -7.76 -46.19
N GLU A 105 9.37 -8.16 -46.07
CA GLU A 105 10.17 -8.66 -47.22
C GLU A 105 11.10 -9.80 -46.77
N ASP A 106 10.97 -10.94 -47.43
CA ASP A 106 11.85 -12.13 -47.39
C ASP A 106 12.63 -12.20 -48.74
N PRO A 107 13.64 -13.08 -48.94
CA PRO A 107 14.62 -13.65 -48.01
C PRO A 107 16.06 -13.67 -48.59
N ILE A 108 17.10 -13.81 -47.75
CA ILE A 108 18.41 -14.38 -48.17
C ILE A 108 18.97 -15.30 -47.07
N VAL A 109 19.20 -16.57 -47.46
CA VAL A 109 19.93 -17.67 -46.79
C VAL A 109 21.42 -17.57 -47.18
N PRO A 110 22.44 -17.80 -46.32
CA PRO A 110 22.96 -19.14 -45.95
C PRO A 110 23.38 -19.30 -44.47
N ASP A 111 23.07 -20.42 -43.82
CA ASP A 111 23.85 -21.68 -43.73
C ASP A 111 25.18 -21.56 -42.97
N THR A 112 25.26 -22.17 -41.78
CA THR A 112 26.24 -23.22 -41.41
C THR A 112 26.32 -23.45 -39.88
N GLY A 113 25.90 -24.65 -39.46
CA GLY A 113 26.75 -25.54 -38.69
C GLY A 113 26.86 -25.41 -37.15
N PRO A 114 27.26 -26.49 -36.46
CA PRO A 114 26.69 -26.89 -35.18
C PRO A 114 27.70 -26.85 -34.02
N ASN A 115 27.22 -26.80 -32.77
CA ASN A 115 27.95 -27.49 -31.71
C ASN A 115 27.08 -27.90 -30.51
N SER A 116 27.21 -29.18 -30.24
CA SER A 116 26.63 -30.03 -29.22
C SER A 116 27.28 -29.90 -27.83
N ARG A 117 26.47 -29.97 -26.77
CA ARG A 117 26.77 -30.64 -25.48
C ARG A 117 25.48 -30.70 -24.64
N ALA A 118 24.77 -31.83 -24.59
CA ALA A 118 24.96 -32.93 -23.62
C ALA A 118 24.88 -32.44 -22.16
N THR A 119 23.68 -32.41 -21.58
CA THR A 119 23.09 -33.42 -20.67
C THR A 119 23.65 -33.42 -19.25
N SER A 120 22.81 -32.99 -18.29
CA SER A 120 22.60 -33.69 -17.01
C SER A 120 21.41 -33.08 -16.28
N ALA A 121 20.24 -33.67 -16.52
CA ALA A 121 19.03 -33.48 -15.72
C ALA A 121 19.12 -34.40 -14.49
N ALA A 122 19.00 -33.83 -13.29
CA ALA A 122 18.73 -34.58 -12.07
C ALA A 122 17.25 -34.39 -11.73
N SER A 123 16.45 -35.36 -12.15
CA SER A 123 15.04 -35.51 -11.82
C SER A 123 14.86 -35.94 -10.36
N LEU A 124 14.15 -35.13 -9.57
CA LEU A 124 13.58 -35.56 -8.28
C LEU A 124 12.31 -36.39 -8.54
N PRO A 125 12.04 -37.44 -7.76
CA PRO A 125 10.94 -38.36 -8.02
C PRO A 125 9.60 -37.79 -7.52
N THR A 126 8.74 -37.36 -8.44
CA THR A 126 7.33 -37.10 -8.17
C THR A 126 6.61 -38.43 -7.96
N ARG A 127 6.46 -38.86 -6.69
CA ARG A 127 5.50 -39.91 -6.33
C ARG A 127 4.08 -39.34 -6.40
N PHE A 128 3.48 -39.39 -7.59
CA PHE A 128 2.03 -39.31 -7.74
C PHE A 128 1.43 -40.62 -7.18
N ILE A 129 0.76 -40.53 -6.04
CA ILE A 129 -0.17 -41.57 -5.58
C ILE A 129 -1.52 -41.24 -6.23
N PRO A 130 -2.06 -42.08 -7.13
CA PRO A 130 -3.40 -41.85 -7.64
C PRO A 130 -4.41 -42.19 -6.54
N PHE A 131 -5.10 -41.18 -6.02
CA PHE A 131 -6.21 -41.37 -5.10
C PHE A 131 -7.33 -42.11 -5.87
N GLN A 132 -7.57 -43.36 -5.47
CA GLN A 132 -8.69 -44.16 -5.95
C GLN A 132 -9.99 -43.50 -5.52
N ARG A 133 -10.87 -43.22 -6.48
CA ARG A 133 -12.26 -42.79 -6.22
C ARG A 133 -12.97 -43.86 -5.38
N PRO A 134 -13.61 -43.51 -4.25
CA PRO A 134 -14.64 -44.36 -3.71
C PRO A 134 -15.81 -44.41 -4.70
N SER A 135 -16.15 -45.64 -5.10
CA SER A 135 -17.32 -45.97 -5.90
C SER A 135 -18.60 -45.65 -5.11
N SER A 136 -19.24 -44.54 -5.45
CA SER A 136 -20.61 -44.27 -5.02
C SER A 136 -21.59 -45.27 -5.64
N PRO A 137 -22.65 -45.68 -4.92
CA PRO A 137 -23.53 -46.76 -5.31
C PRO A 137 -24.40 -46.37 -6.52
N VAL A 138 -24.52 -47.32 -7.44
CA VAL A 138 -25.42 -47.29 -8.59
C VAL A 138 -26.86 -47.18 -8.07
N LEU A 139 -27.46 -46.00 -8.20
CA LEU A 139 -28.90 -45.84 -8.02
C LEU A 139 -29.63 -46.46 -9.21
N ALA A 140 -30.48 -47.43 -8.89
CA ALA A 140 -31.29 -48.19 -9.82
C ALA A 140 -32.18 -47.27 -10.69
N VAL A 141 -32.09 -47.49 -12.00
CA VAL A 141 -32.98 -46.91 -13.02
C VAL A 141 -34.39 -47.48 -12.82
N GLN A 142 -35.32 -46.65 -12.36
CA GLN A 142 -36.75 -46.98 -12.38
C GLN A 142 -37.38 -46.66 -13.74
N PRO A 143 -38.31 -47.49 -14.24
CA PRO A 143 -38.91 -47.33 -15.56
C PRO A 143 -39.86 -46.14 -15.63
N LYS A 144 -39.77 -45.43 -16.75
CA LYS A 144 -40.54 -44.23 -17.11
C LYS A 144 -42.06 -44.49 -17.06
N SER A 145 -42.76 -43.83 -16.15
CA SER A 145 -44.21 -43.66 -16.24
C SER A 145 -44.55 -42.56 -17.25
N LYS A 146 -45.39 -42.90 -18.23
CA LYS A 146 -45.91 -41.99 -19.26
C LYS A 146 -46.80 -40.93 -18.61
N LYS A 147 -46.27 -39.74 -18.32
CA LYS A 147 -47.07 -38.57 -17.94
C LYS A 147 -47.73 -37.94 -19.17
N SER A 148 -49.04 -37.79 -19.06
CA SER A 148 -49.97 -37.17 -20.01
C SER A 148 -49.52 -35.77 -20.45
N LYS A 149 -49.70 -35.48 -21.74
CA LYS A 149 -49.53 -34.15 -22.36
C LYS A 149 -50.45 -33.12 -21.70
N GLY A 150 -49.93 -32.38 -20.72
CA GLY A 150 -50.54 -31.15 -20.25
C GLY A 150 -50.39 -30.05 -21.30
N LYS A 151 -51.50 -29.33 -21.57
CA LYS A 151 -51.56 -28.17 -22.46
C LYS A 151 -50.41 -27.20 -22.17
N GLY A 152 -49.57 -26.96 -23.16
CA GLY A 152 -48.38 -26.10 -23.04
C GLY A 152 -48.79 -24.69 -22.66
N LYS A 153 -48.27 -24.21 -21.52
CA LYS A 153 -48.22 -22.77 -21.25
C LYS A 153 -47.44 -22.12 -22.41
N ALA A 154 -48.02 -21.11 -23.04
CA ALA A 154 -47.35 -20.33 -24.07
C ALA A 154 -45.98 -19.88 -23.54
N LYS A 155 -44.90 -20.16 -24.27
CA LYS A 155 -43.57 -19.69 -23.89
C LYS A 155 -43.60 -18.15 -23.87
N PRO A 156 -43.04 -17.50 -22.85
CA PRO A 156 -42.93 -16.05 -22.81
C PRO A 156 -42.24 -15.56 -24.10
N GLN A 157 -42.78 -14.48 -24.66
CA GLN A 157 -42.27 -13.89 -25.89
C GLN A 157 -40.87 -13.31 -25.62
N GLN A 158 -39.83 -13.91 -26.19
CA GLN A 158 -38.46 -13.44 -26.00
C GLN A 158 -38.27 -12.09 -26.70
N LEU A 159 -37.73 -11.13 -25.97
CA LEU A 159 -37.34 -9.81 -26.45
C LEU A 159 -35.97 -9.90 -27.12
N LYS A 160 -35.92 -9.51 -28.39
CA LYS A 160 -34.68 -9.47 -29.15
C LYS A 160 -33.84 -8.26 -28.72
N ILE A 161 -32.59 -8.48 -28.31
CA ILE A 161 -31.63 -7.40 -28.04
C ILE A 161 -30.69 -7.22 -29.22
N THR A 162 -30.12 -8.31 -29.75
CA THR A 162 -29.30 -8.30 -30.97
C THR A 162 -29.75 -9.41 -31.91
N ARG A 163 -29.05 -9.61 -33.03
CA ARG A 163 -29.30 -10.80 -33.89
C ARG A 163 -29.04 -12.12 -33.16
N GLN A 164 -28.10 -12.15 -32.21
CA GLN A 164 -27.63 -13.36 -31.53
C GLN A 164 -28.04 -13.42 -30.05
N LEU A 165 -28.56 -12.34 -29.49
CA LEU A 165 -28.96 -12.23 -28.09
C LEU A 165 -30.45 -11.90 -27.99
N SER A 166 -31.19 -12.74 -27.28
CA SER A 166 -32.58 -12.48 -26.86
C SER A 166 -32.71 -12.74 -25.36
N VAL A 167 -33.56 -11.96 -24.72
CA VAL A 167 -33.81 -11.98 -23.27
C VAL A 167 -35.30 -12.13 -23.02
N ASP A 168 -35.67 -12.65 -21.87
CA ASP A 168 -37.05 -12.82 -21.45
C ASP A 168 -37.63 -11.47 -20.95
N ALA A 169 -36.80 -10.61 -20.35
CA ALA A 169 -37.20 -9.29 -19.88
C ALA A 169 -36.06 -8.24 -19.98
N ILE A 170 -36.46 -6.98 -20.00
CA ILE A 170 -35.58 -5.81 -19.87
C ILE A 170 -35.96 -5.09 -18.59
N GLU A 171 -34.98 -4.83 -17.72
CA GLU A 171 -35.19 -4.11 -16.46
C GLU A 171 -34.41 -2.80 -16.45
N ASP A 172 -35.10 -1.70 -16.17
CA ASP A 172 -34.45 -0.40 -15.97
C ASP A 172 -33.75 -0.37 -14.61
N THR A 173 -32.49 0.05 -14.58
CA THR A 173 -31.70 0.12 -13.35
C THR A 173 -30.69 1.26 -13.40
N VAL A 174 -30.19 1.63 -12.21
CA VAL A 174 -29.04 2.53 -12.08
C VAL A 174 -27.74 1.71 -12.08
N VAL A 175 -26.60 2.37 -12.28
CA VAL A 175 -25.31 1.68 -12.18
C VAL A 175 -25.14 1.13 -10.76
N GLN A 176 -24.97 -0.18 -10.65
CA GLN A 176 -24.85 -0.89 -9.38
C GLN A 176 -23.40 -0.92 -8.90
N SER A 177 -23.20 -0.91 -7.58
CA SER A 177 -21.88 -1.14 -6.96
C SER A 177 -21.44 -2.60 -7.04
N THR A 178 -22.38 -3.53 -7.15
CA THR A 178 -22.13 -4.95 -7.40
C THR A 178 -23.33 -5.50 -8.13
N TRP A 179 -23.12 -6.00 -9.34
CA TRP A 179 -24.22 -6.41 -10.21
C TRP A 179 -24.87 -7.72 -9.72
N THR A 180 -26.20 -7.72 -9.70
CA THR A 180 -26.95 -8.98 -9.60
C THR A 180 -26.85 -9.73 -10.92
N VAL A 181 -26.48 -11.01 -10.88
CA VAL A 181 -26.61 -11.93 -12.00
C VAL A 181 -28.04 -12.46 -11.98
N PRO A 182 -28.86 -12.19 -13.01
CA PRO A 182 -30.23 -12.69 -13.05
C PRO A 182 -30.23 -14.21 -13.27
N ARG A 183 -31.18 -14.91 -12.62
CA ARG A 183 -31.42 -16.35 -12.87
C ARG A 183 -32.11 -16.59 -14.22
N GLU A 184 -32.92 -15.62 -14.62
CA GLU A 184 -33.62 -15.59 -15.90
C GLU A 184 -32.79 -14.82 -16.92
N SER A 185 -33.11 -14.95 -18.21
CA SER A 185 -32.42 -14.18 -19.25
C SER A 185 -32.91 -12.73 -19.19
N ILE A 186 -32.23 -11.86 -18.45
CA ILE A 186 -32.59 -10.44 -18.29
C ILE A 186 -31.46 -9.55 -18.81
N ALA A 187 -31.82 -8.47 -19.49
CA ALA A 187 -30.90 -7.36 -19.79
C ALA A 187 -31.23 -6.15 -18.90
N TYR A 188 -30.22 -5.60 -18.25
CA TYR A 188 -30.35 -4.35 -17.51
C TYR A 188 -30.17 -3.16 -18.44
N ARG A 189 -31.18 -2.30 -18.54
CA ARG A 189 -31.05 -1.01 -19.23
C ARG A 189 -30.64 0.04 -18.22
N VAL A 190 -29.49 0.65 -18.48
CA VAL A 190 -28.91 1.71 -17.65
C VAL A 190 -29.06 3.02 -18.38
N ASP A 191 -29.60 4.03 -17.69
CA ASP A 191 -29.62 5.41 -18.17
C ASP A 191 -28.79 6.31 -17.25
N CYS A 192 -27.67 6.81 -17.77
CA CYS A 192 -26.76 7.70 -17.06
C CYS A 192 -27.00 9.19 -17.39
N SER A 193 -28.13 9.54 -18.04
CA SER A 193 -28.44 10.93 -18.39
C SER A 193 -28.57 11.86 -17.18
N HIS A 194 -28.88 11.31 -16.00
CA HIS A 194 -28.91 12.06 -14.73
C HIS A 194 -27.55 12.09 -13.99
N CYS A 195 -26.52 11.44 -14.54
CA CYS A 195 -25.19 11.30 -13.95
C CYS A 195 -24.08 11.88 -14.84
N VAL A 196 -24.43 12.80 -15.75
CA VAL A 196 -23.48 13.43 -16.69
C VAL A 196 -22.33 14.09 -15.96
N ASP A 197 -22.61 14.72 -14.81
CA ASP A 197 -21.59 15.29 -13.96
C ASP A 197 -20.58 14.21 -13.59
N LEU A 198 -21.01 13.03 -13.11
CA LEU A 198 -20.17 11.90 -12.70
C LEU A 198 -19.37 11.27 -13.84
N LEU A 199 -19.83 11.42 -15.08
CA LEU A 199 -19.13 10.94 -16.27
C LEU A 199 -18.02 11.89 -16.72
N THR A 200 -18.03 13.14 -16.30
CA THR A 200 -17.06 14.14 -16.77
C THR A 200 -15.79 14.12 -15.92
N THR A 201 -14.64 13.78 -16.52
CA THR A 201 -13.33 13.87 -15.86
C THR A 201 -12.95 15.33 -15.59
N LYS A 202 -11.93 15.56 -14.76
CA LYS A 202 -11.42 16.92 -14.47
C LYS A 202 -10.99 17.69 -15.72
N ASP A 203 -10.52 16.98 -16.74
CA ASP A 203 -10.09 17.56 -18.03
C ASP A 203 -11.28 17.87 -18.97
N GLY A 204 -12.52 17.77 -18.47
CA GLY A 204 -13.73 17.93 -19.28
C GLY A 204 -14.02 16.76 -20.22
N LYS A 205 -13.18 15.71 -20.23
CA LYS A 205 -13.41 14.52 -21.06
C LYS A 205 -14.48 13.63 -20.44
N ILE A 206 -15.42 13.17 -21.25
CA ILE A 206 -16.49 12.25 -20.82
C ILE A 206 -15.92 10.83 -20.77
N LEU A 207 -15.98 10.18 -19.60
CA LEU A 207 -15.69 8.76 -19.43
C LEU A 207 -16.64 7.94 -20.30
N SER A 208 -16.12 6.90 -20.95
CA SER A 208 -17.00 5.93 -21.60
C SER A 208 -17.90 5.24 -20.58
N LEU A 209 -19.13 4.89 -20.97
CA LEU A 209 -20.07 4.23 -20.05
C LEU A 209 -19.52 2.91 -19.50
N ASP A 210 -18.77 2.13 -20.28
CA ASP A 210 -18.15 0.90 -19.79
C ASP A 210 -17.08 1.19 -18.72
N ALA A 211 -16.32 2.28 -18.85
CA ALA A 211 -15.34 2.67 -17.85
C ALA A 211 -16.04 3.13 -16.58
N PHE A 212 -17.12 3.92 -16.69
CA PHE A 212 -17.93 4.34 -15.56
C PHE A 212 -18.58 3.17 -14.82
N ILE A 213 -19.27 2.29 -15.53
CA ILE A 213 -19.90 1.08 -14.97
C ILE A 213 -18.85 0.24 -14.25
N ARG A 214 -17.71 -0.01 -14.90
CA ARG A 214 -16.61 -0.76 -14.27
C ARG A 214 -16.02 -0.04 -13.08
N LEU A 215 -15.93 1.29 -13.05
CA LEU A 215 -15.38 2.05 -11.92
C LEU A 215 -16.30 1.99 -10.69
N GLN A 216 -17.62 1.98 -10.91
CA GLN A 216 -18.61 1.83 -9.84
C GLN A 216 -18.65 0.41 -9.27
N ASP A 217 -18.47 -0.59 -10.15
CA ASP A 217 -18.51 -1.99 -9.75
C ASP A 217 -17.28 -2.40 -8.88
N GLN A 218 -17.58 -3.03 -7.75
CA GLN A 218 -16.62 -3.59 -6.80
C GLN A 218 -15.98 -4.86 -7.33
N GLU A 219 -16.63 -5.57 -8.24
CA GLU A 219 -16.10 -6.78 -8.85
C GLU A 219 -14.85 -6.49 -9.71
N SER A 220 -14.03 -7.54 -9.83
CA SER A 220 -12.82 -7.50 -10.65
C SER A 220 -13.13 -8.03 -12.05
N TRP A 221 -13.13 -7.16 -13.05
CA TRP A 221 -13.38 -7.53 -14.45
C TRP A 221 -12.12 -7.40 -15.29
N ARG A 222 -11.87 -8.38 -16.16
CA ARG A 222 -10.92 -8.30 -17.28
C ARG A 222 -11.65 -8.45 -18.61
N GLY A 223 -11.10 -7.90 -19.69
CA GLY A 223 -11.67 -8.05 -21.01
C GLY A 223 -11.37 -6.87 -21.92
N SER A 224 -11.93 -6.91 -23.13
CA SER A 224 -11.72 -5.88 -24.12
C SER A 224 -12.87 -4.87 -24.14
N THR A 225 -12.52 -3.60 -24.28
CA THR A 225 -13.47 -2.48 -24.46
C THR A 225 -13.92 -2.34 -25.91
N GLY A 226 -14.01 -3.45 -26.65
CA GLY A 226 -14.39 -3.51 -28.07
C GLY A 226 -13.25 -3.20 -29.04
N LYS A 227 -13.14 -4.00 -30.11
CA LYS A 227 -12.54 -3.62 -31.40
C LYS A 227 -13.71 -3.48 -32.41
N THR A 228 -13.58 -2.68 -33.46
CA THR A 228 -14.63 -2.46 -34.50
C THR A 228 -15.27 -3.74 -35.04
N LYS A 229 -14.57 -4.88 -35.02
CA LYS A 229 -15.09 -6.19 -35.45
C LYS A 229 -16.17 -6.80 -34.52
N GLY A 230 -16.47 -6.21 -33.36
CA GLY A 230 -17.42 -6.72 -32.37
C GLY A 230 -18.69 -5.88 -32.17
N ASP A 231 -18.83 -4.77 -32.89
CA ASP A 231 -19.99 -3.88 -32.77
C ASP A 231 -21.24 -4.52 -33.38
N THR A 232 -22.42 -4.14 -32.90
CA THR A 232 -23.69 -4.77 -33.29
C THR A 232 -24.85 -3.80 -33.27
N TRP A 233 -25.86 -4.11 -34.07
CA TRP A 233 -27.17 -3.47 -34.01
C TRP A 233 -27.97 -4.00 -32.82
N VAL A 234 -28.52 -3.08 -32.02
CA VAL A 234 -29.21 -3.36 -30.77
C VAL A 234 -30.64 -2.81 -30.82
N PHE A 235 -31.62 -3.65 -30.52
CA PHE A 235 -33.04 -3.31 -30.44
C PHE A 235 -33.42 -2.97 -29.00
N ASN A 236 -34.56 -2.30 -28.80
CA ASN A 236 -35.13 -1.96 -27.47
C ASN A 236 -34.31 -0.99 -26.59
N LEU A 237 -33.22 -0.40 -27.10
CA LEU A 237 -32.41 0.56 -26.35
C LEU A 237 -32.93 2.01 -26.46
N GLY A 238 -33.48 2.37 -27.62
CA GLY A 238 -34.06 3.68 -27.91
C GLY A 238 -35.54 3.79 -27.53
N PRO A 239 -36.16 4.97 -27.77
CA PRO A 239 -37.59 5.18 -27.51
C PRO A 239 -38.49 4.31 -28.39
N ASN A 240 -38.03 3.94 -29.60
CA ASN A 240 -38.71 3.01 -30.48
C ASN A 240 -38.08 1.60 -30.38
N PRO A 241 -38.81 0.58 -29.86
CA PRO A 241 -38.26 -0.76 -29.65
C PRO A 241 -37.89 -1.50 -30.94
N THR A 242 -38.50 -1.12 -32.07
CA THR A 242 -38.30 -1.78 -33.37
C THR A 242 -37.11 -1.22 -34.15
N GLN A 243 -36.65 -0.02 -33.82
CA GLN A 243 -35.54 0.63 -34.50
C GLN A 243 -34.22 0.20 -33.87
N PRO A 244 -33.32 -0.47 -34.61
CA PRO A 244 -32.02 -0.85 -34.07
C PRO A 244 -31.08 0.36 -33.97
N ILE A 245 -30.30 0.41 -32.91
CA ILE A 245 -29.24 1.39 -32.65
C ILE A 245 -27.88 0.70 -32.78
N TYR A 246 -26.95 1.32 -33.50
CA TYR A 246 -25.60 0.79 -33.63
C TYR A 246 -24.80 0.98 -32.35
N CYS A 247 -24.36 -0.12 -31.75
CA CYS A 247 -23.69 -0.12 -30.45
C CYS A 247 -22.33 -0.81 -30.52
N ARG A 248 -21.37 -0.26 -29.79
CA ARG A 248 -20.13 -0.93 -29.42
C ARG A 248 -20.41 -2.01 -28.39
N SER A 249 -19.87 -3.21 -28.60
CA SER A 249 -19.99 -4.33 -27.65
C SER A 249 -18.71 -4.52 -26.86
N CYS A 250 -18.80 -4.40 -25.54
CA CYS A 250 -17.72 -4.71 -24.61
C CYS A 250 -17.99 -6.06 -23.95
N HIS A 251 -16.95 -6.88 -23.80
CA HIS A 251 -17.06 -8.20 -23.20
C HIS A 251 -16.06 -8.34 -22.06
N PHE A 252 -16.56 -8.67 -20.89
CA PHE A 252 -15.79 -8.82 -19.67
C PHE A 252 -16.04 -10.18 -19.02
N ILE A 253 -15.00 -10.69 -18.37
CA ILE A 253 -15.00 -11.91 -17.57
C ILE A 253 -14.55 -11.52 -16.17
N CYS A 254 -15.23 -12.04 -15.15
CA CYS A 254 -14.83 -11.83 -13.78
C CYS A 254 -13.45 -12.49 -13.53
N ASN A 255 -12.54 -11.77 -12.87
CA ASN A 255 -11.23 -12.29 -12.48
C ASN A 255 -11.30 -13.30 -11.33
N GLY A 256 -12.48 -13.51 -10.75
CA GLY A 256 -12.70 -14.40 -9.62
C GLY A 256 -12.11 -13.86 -8.33
N VAL A 257 -11.50 -14.76 -7.57
CA VAL A 257 -10.92 -14.48 -6.25
C VAL A 257 -9.52 -15.08 -6.19
N ASN A 258 -8.61 -14.37 -5.55
CA ASN A 258 -7.29 -14.91 -5.25
C ASN A 258 -7.36 -15.57 -3.87
N VAL A 259 -6.80 -16.76 -3.73
CA VAL A 259 -6.88 -17.58 -2.53
C VAL A 259 -5.51 -18.12 -2.18
N CYS A 260 -5.28 -18.43 -0.91
CA CYS A 260 -4.11 -19.23 -0.53
C CYS A 260 -4.16 -20.61 -1.20
N GLU A 261 -3.02 -21.17 -1.58
CA GLU A 261 -2.96 -22.54 -2.12
C GLU A 261 -3.42 -23.61 -1.12
N TYR A 262 -3.30 -23.35 0.19
CA TYR A 262 -3.80 -24.20 1.27
C TYR A 262 -5.22 -23.82 1.73
N ILE A 263 -6.00 -23.15 0.87
CA ILE A 263 -7.40 -22.87 1.18
C ILE A 263 -8.22 -24.16 1.21
N ASP A 264 -9.18 -24.26 2.12
CA ASP A 264 -10.14 -25.37 2.09
C ASP A 264 -10.96 -25.31 0.79
N PRO A 265 -10.89 -26.34 -0.09
CA PRO A 265 -11.71 -26.39 -1.29
C PRO A 265 -13.21 -26.41 -0.99
N GLU A 266 -13.63 -26.92 0.17
CA GLU A 266 -15.04 -27.01 0.57
C GLU A 266 -15.65 -25.64 0.84
N LEU A 267 -14.84 -24.63 1.20
CA LEU A 267 -15.28 -23.26 1.47
C LEU A 267 -16.02 -22.61 0.29
N PHE A 268 -15.74 -23.08 -0.94
CA PHE A 268 -16.40 -22.62 -2.16
C PHE A 268 -17.19 -23.72 -2.87
N ALA A 269 -17.34 -24.90 -2.26
CA ALA A 269 -18.10 -25.99 -2.86
C ALA A 269 -19.57 -25.58 -3.01
N GLY A 270 -20.10 -25.65 -4.23
CA GLY A 270 -21.48 -25.25 -4.52
C GLY A 270 -21.76 -23.74 -4.42
N CYS A 271 -20.73 -22.89 -4.32
CA CYS A 271 -20.92 -21.45 -4.30
C CYS A 271 -21.48 -20.97 -5.65
N GLU A 272 -22.75 -20.56 -5.65
CA GLU A 272 -23.42 -19.92 -6.78
C GLU A 272 -24.06 -18.60 -6.33
N ARG A 273 -23.31 -17.51 -6.48
CA ARG A 273 -23.75 -16.18 -6.08
C ARG A 273 -24.42 -15.46 -7.26
N TYR A 274 -25.73 -15.24 -7.11
CA TYR A 274 -26.54 -14.45 -8.03
C TYR A 274 -26.74 -13.02 -7.55
N LYS A 275 -26.85 -12.78 -6.24
CA LYS A 275 -27.02 -11.45 -5.65
C LYS A 275 -25.79 -11.08 -4.81
N PRO A 276 -25.47 -9.78 -4.65
CA PRO A 276 -24.49 -9.37 -3.66
C PRO A 276 -24.92 -9.88 -2.28
N ASP A 277 -24.07 -10.69 -1.65
CA ASP A 277 -24.30 -11.21 -0.31
C ASP A 277 -23.11 -10.83 0.56
N MET A 278 -23.31 -9.81 1.39
CA MET A 278 -22.29 -9.31 2.30
C MET A 278 -22.15 -10.20 3.53
N GLU A 279 -23.14 -11.04 3.83
CA GLU A 279 -23.13 -11.93 4.99
C GLU A 279 -22.17 -13.10 4.77
N ALA A 280 -22.23 -13.71 3.59
CA ALA A 280 -21.26 -14.73 3.17
C ALA A 280 -19.80 -14.23 3.21
N MET A 281 -19.59 -12.93 2.95
CA MET A 281 -18.26 -12.33 3.10
C MET A 281 -17.89 -12.08 4.56
N ARG A 282 -18.86 -11.75 5.41
CA ARG A 282 -18.61 -11.55 6.85
C ARG A 282 -18.11 -12.83 7.52
N GLU A 283 -18.64 -13.99 7.14
CA GLU A 283 -18.17 -15.29 7.63
C GLU A 283 -16.69 -15.51 7.31
N LEU A 284 -16.28 -15.28 6.05
CA LEU A 284 -14.88 -15.35 5.66
C LEU A 284 -13.98 -14.39 6.46
N TRP A 285 -14.42 -13.15 6.71
CA TRP A 285 -13.65 -12.22 7.55
C TRP A 285 -13.56 -12.67 8.99
N ASN A 286 -14.61 -13.24 9.56
CA ASN A 286 -14.56 -13.77 10.92
C ASN A 286 -13.55 -14.91 11.01
N HIS A 287 -13.47 -15.77 10.00
CA HIS A 287 -12.41 -16.79 9.94
C HIS A 287 -11.01 -16.17 9.78
N GLU A 288 -10.85 -15.12 8.98
CA GLU A 288 -9.56 -14.41 8.85
C GLU A 288 -9.13 -13.74 10.18
N LEU A 289 -10.08 -13.20 10.95
CA LEU A 289 -9.84 -12.63 12.27
C LEU A 289 -9.46 -13.71 13.29
N ASP A 290 -10.19 -14.83 13.31
CA ASP A 290 -9.91 -15.98 14.16
C ASP A 290 -8.52 -16.59 13.86
N ALA A 291 -8.17 -16.75 12.58
CA ALA A 291 -6.83 -17.20 12.17
C ALA A 291 -5.72 -16.22 12.64
N ASN A 292 -5.96 -14.91 12.55
CA ASN A 292 -5.03 -13.91 13.06
C ASN A 292 -4.88 -14.00 14.59
N GLU A 293 -5.98 -14.17 15.32
CA GLU A 293 -5.99 -14.27 16.77
C GLU A 293 -5.27 -15.54 17.25
N LYS A 294 -5.53 -16.68 16.62
CA LYS A 294 -4.84 -17.96 16.87
C LYS A 294 -3.34 -17.86 16.66
N GLU A 295 -2.90 -17.26 15.57
CA GLU A 295 -1.47 -17.04 15.30
C GLU A 295 -0.82 -16.10 16.32
N ALA A 296 -1.53 -15.05 16.73
CA ALA A 296 -1.00 -14.08 17.68
C ALA A 296 -0.96 -14.63 19.12
N ALA A 297 -1.87 -15.53 19.48
CA ALA A 297 -1.94 -16.17 20.78
C ALA A 297 -0.93 -17.33 20.93
N SER A 298 -0.54 -17.97 19.83
CA SER A 298 0.36 -19.12 19.84
C SER A 298 1.84 -18.71 19.82
N VAL A 299 2.64 -19.26 20.73
CA VAL A 299 4.12 -19.11 20.70
C VAL A 299 4.69 -19.63 19.38
N TRP A 300 4.15 -20.75 18.87
CA TRP A 300 4.51 -21.31 17.57
C TRP A 300 4.07 -20.41 16.42
N GLY A 301 2.89 -19.78 16.53
CA GLY A 301 2.42 -18.78 15.55
C GLY A 301 3.35 -17.58 15.44
N ILE A 302 3.71 -16.99 16.58
CA ILE A 302 4.62 -15.85 16.65
C ILE A 302 5.97 -16.17 16.03
N ILE A 303 6.60 -17.28 16.42
CA ILE A 303 7.94 -17.63 15.92
C ILE A 303 7.91 -18.01 14.44
N SER A 304 6.86 -18.69 13.99
CA SER A 304 6.73 -19.11 12.60
C SER A 304 6.50 -17.93 11.66
N ARG A 305 5.70 -16.92 12.06
CA ARG A 305 5.56 -15.67 11.30
C ARG A 305 6.89 -14.93 11.18
N PHE A 306 7.67 -14.90 12.26
CA PHE A 306 9.00 -14.28 12.23
C PHE A 306 9.96 -15.04 11.33
N TYR A 307 10.01 -16.37 11.45
CA TYR A 307 10.79 -17.25 10.57
C TYR A 307 10.43 -17.08 9.09
N GLY A 308 9.13 -17.12 8.75
CA GLY A 308 8.67 -16.90 7.39
C GLY A 308 8.98 -15.50 6.85
N ARG A 309 9.15 -14.50 7.72
CA ARG A 309 9.64 -13.16 7.32
C ARG A 309 11.15 -13.18 7.03
N ILE A 310 11.92 -13.89 7.85
CA ILE A 310 13.37 -14.06 7.66
C ILE A 310 13.66 -14.75 6.33
N VAL A 311 13.04 -15.89 6.06
CA VAL A 311 13.28 -16.68 4.83
C VAL A 311 12.90 -15.90 3.57
N ARG A 312 11.87 -15.06 3.65
CA ARG A 312 11.45 -14.19 2.52
C ARG A 312 12.27 -12.91 2.38
N SER A 313 13.13 -12.61 3.35
CA SER A 313 13.96 -11.40 3.30
C SER A 313 15.10 -11.59 2.32
N LYS A 314 15.36 -10.56 1.51
CA LYS A 314 16.48 -10.50 0.58
C LYS A 314 17.40 -9.36 0.98
N CYS A 315 18.70 -9.52 0.73
CA CYS A 315 19.62 -8.40 0.76
C CYS A 315 19.18 -7.36 -0.28
N LYS A 316 19.51 -6.08 -0.04
CA LYS A 316 19.28 -5.01 -1.01
C LYS A 316 20.25 -5.09 -2.18
N VAL A 317 21.42 -5.70 -1.94
CA VAL A 317 22.43 -6.04 -2.95
C VAL A 317 22.25 -7.48 -3.40
N GLU A 318 22.70 -7.78 -4.61
CA GLU A 318 22.83 -9.16 -5.08
C GLU A 318 23.81 -9.89 -4.17
N CYS A 319 23.30 -10.84 -3.39
CA CYS A 319 24.05 -11.53 -2.36
C CYS A 319 23.54 -12.97 -2.30
N GLU A 320 24.48 -13.92 -2.34
CA GLU A 320 24.20 -15.35 -2.22
C GLU A 320 24.15 -15.82 -0.76
N GLY A 321 24.35 -14.90 0.19
CA GLY A 321 24.33 -15.23 1.61
C GLY A 321 22.93 -15.55 2.12
N VAL A 322 22.88 -16.41 3.14
CA VAL A 322 21.64 -16.91 3.76
C VAL A 322 21.41 -16.24 5.10
N ALA A 323 20.16 -16.17 5.56
CA ALA A 323 19.87 -15.63 6.88
C ALA A 323 20.42 -16.54 7.99
N THR A 324 21.12 -15.97 8.98
CA THR A 324 21.71 -16.67 10.12
C THR A 324 21.64 -15.80 11.38
N LEU A 325 21.76 -16.42 12.55
CA LEU A 325 21.95 -15.68 13.81
C LEU A 325 23.39 -15.16 13.90
N ILE A 326 23.52 -13.88 14.21
CA ILE A 326 24.81 -13.19 14.39
C ILE A 326 24.83 -12.59 15.80
N PRO A 327 25.90 -12.83 16.58
CA PRO A 327 26.02 -12.25 17.91
C PRO A 327 26.25 -10.73 17.84
N TYR A 328 25.69 -9.99 18.79
CA TYR A 328 26.00 -8.59 18.95
C TYR A 328 27.44 -8.38 19.46
N SER A 329 28.15 -7.40 18.91
CA SER A 329 29.50 -7.06 19.35
C SER A 329 29.54 -6.25 20.66
N ASN A 330 28.45 -5.55 21.00
CA ASN A 330 28.43 -4.55 22.07
C ASN A 330 27.48 -4.92 23.22
N GLY A 331 27.34 -6.22 23.51
CA GLY A 331 26.40 -6.72 24.51
C GLY A 331 24.98 -6.92 23.94
N PRO A 332 24.01 -7.29 24.79
CA PRO A 332 22.66 -7.66 24.35
C PRO A 332 21.90 -6.48 23.73
N SER A 333 20.93 -6.81 22.89
CA SER A 333 19.98 -5.84 22.33
C SER A 333 19.16 -5.14 23.42
N MET A 334 18.40 -4.10 23.03
CA MET A 334 17.43 -3.44 23.91
C MET A 334 16.36 -4.39 24.49
N TYR A 335 16.22 -5.59 23.91
CA TYR A 335 15.30 -6.64 24.36
C TYR A 335 15.99 -7.77 25.14
N GLY A 336 17.26 -7.58 25.52
CA GLY A 336 18.04 -8.58 26.25
C GLY A 336 18.42 -9.79 25.40
N LYS A 337 18.52 -9.65 24.08
CA LYS A 337 18.90 -10.75 23.17
C LYS A 337 20.35 -10.60 22.74
N ASP A 338 21.13 -11.67 22.83
CA ASP A 338 22.55 -11.67 22.45
C ASP A 338 22.78 -11.77 20.93
N PHE A 339 21.72 -12.04 20.17
CA PHE A 339 21.78 -12.27 18.73
C PHE A 339 20.75 -11.43 17.96
N PHE A 340 21.09 -11.12 16.72
CA PHE A 340 20.15 -10.66 15.69
C PHE A 340 20.19 -11.61 14.48
N VAL A 341 19.22 -11.50 13.59
CA VAL A 341 19.23 -12.25 12.34
C VAL A 341 19.86 -11.39 11.25
N GLY A 342 20.99 -11.83 10.72
CA GLY A 342 21.72 -11.17 9.65
C GLY A 342 21.95 -12.08 8.45
N CYS A 343 22.54 -11.55 7.39
CA CYS A 343 23.06 -12.36 6.28
C CYS A 343 24.35 -13.09 6.70
N SER A 344 24.64 -14.28 6.18
CA SER A 344 25.91 -14.97 6.41
C SER A 344 27.13 -14.19 5.93
N HIS A 345 26.95 -13.30 4.94
CA HIS A 345 27.99 -12.37 4.45
C HIS A 345 27.86 -10.97 5.08
N TRP A 346 27.06 -10.82 6.12
CA TRP A 346 26.87 -9.53 6.77
C TRP A 346 28.18 -9.03 7.40
N SER A 347 28.43 -7.74 7.23
CA SER A 347 29.54 -7.01 7.85
C SER A 347 29.02 -5.70 8.46
N ARG A 348 29.80 -5.11 9.37
CA ARG A 348 29.40 -3.86 10.04
C ARG A 348 29.40 -2.68 9.06
N GLU A 349 30.30 -2.71 8.10
CA GLU A 349 30.50 -1.71 7.06
C GLU A 349 29.31 -1.70 6.08
N GLN A 350 28.75 -2.87 5.75
CA GLN A 350 27.65 -3.05 4.80
C GLN A 350 26.32 -3.41 5.49
N ARG A 351 26.18 -3.05 6.77
CA ARG A 351 25.04 -3.48 7.61
C ARG A 351 23.66 -3.13 7.06
N TRP A 352 23.56 -2.09 6.23
CA TRP A 352 22.30 -1.61 5.66
C TRP A 352 21.96 -2.22 4.31
N ASP A 353 22.91 -2.90 3.68
CA ASP A 353 22.78 -3.53 2.36
C ASP A 353 22.38 -5.00 2.48
N HIS A 354 22.68 -5.62 3.62
CA HIS A 354 22.33 -6.99 3.93
C HIS A 354 21.09 -7.09 4.83
N ILE A 355 20.57 -8.33 4.96
CA ILE A 355 19.50 -8.65 5.89
C ILE A 355 19.93 -8.26 7.31
N TYR A 356 19.03 -7.57 8.03
CA TYR A 356 19.16 -7.25 9.45
C TYR A 356 17.77 -7.25 10.08
N TRP A 357 17.52 -8.15 11.01
CA TRP A 357 16.30 -8.22 11.82
C TRP A 357 16.66 -8.39 13.29
N GLU A 358 16.18 -7.49 14.12
CA GLU A 358 16.25 -7.66 15.57
C GLU A 358 15.29 -8.75 16.02
N VAL A 359 15.74 -9.62 16.92
CA VAL A 359 14.90 -10.68 17.48
C VAL A 359 13.95 -10.06 18.54
N PRO A 360 12.62 -10.14 18.35
CA PRO A 360 11.65 -9.64 19.31
C PRO A 360 11.77 -10.27 20.70
N PRO A 361 11.34 -9.58 21.77
CA PRO A 361 11.46 -10.07 23.14
C PRO A 361 10.72 -11.40 23.37
N ASN A 362 9.56 -11.54 22.74
CA ASN A 362 8.68 -12.71 22.83
C ASN A 362 9.14 -13.93 22.01
N ILE A 363 10.28 -13.84 21.31
CA ILE A 363 10.85 -14.97 20.56
C ILE A 363 11.97 -15.62 21.35
N ASN A 364 11.88 -16.94 21.52
CA ASN A 364 12.95 -17.75 22.09
C ASN A 364 14.03 -17.98 21.03
N VAL A 365 15.25 -17.52 21.32
CA VAL A 365 16.39 -17.57 20.39
C VAL A 365 16.80 -19.01 20.10
N ASN A 366 16.75 -19.91 21.08
CA ASN A 366 17.13 -21.32 20.88
C ASN A 366 16.15 -22.03 19.96
N THR A 367 14.86 -21.74 20.10
CA THR A 367 13.83 -22.27 19.19
C THR A 367 14.02 -21.70 17.79
N LEU A 368 14.33 -20.41 17.66
CA LEU A 368 14.60 -19.80 16.35
C LEU A 368 15.84 -20.40 15.68
N ASP A 369 16.92 -20.60 16.44
CA ASP A 369 18.15 -21.25 15.98
C ASP A 369 17.86 -22.67 15.47
N TYR A 370 17.05 -23.44 16.20
CA TYR A 370 16.60 -24.76 15.76
C TYR A 370 15.83 -24.68 14.44
N LEU A 371 14.87 -23.76 14.29
CA LEU A 371 14.11 -23.60 13.04
C LEU A 371 15.01 -23.24 11.87
N MET A 372 15.97 -22.33 12.08
CA MET A 372 16.90 -21.92 11.04
C MET A 372 17.83 -23.05 10.60
N LYS A 373 18.26 -23.91 11.54
CA LYS A 373 19.13 -25.06 11.25
C LYS A 373 18.40 -26.26 10.65
N ASN A 374 17.10 -26.38 10.91
CA ASN A 374 16.28 -27.53 10.47
C ASN A 374 15.23 -27.11 9.42
N ASP A 375 15.53 -26.11 8.60
CA ASP A 375 14.69 -25.68 7.47
C ASP A 375 13.20 -25.48 7.84
N GLY A 376 12.95 -24.80 8.96
CA GLY A 376 11.61 -24.47 9.42
C GLY A 376 10.86 -25.61 10.09
N LYS A 377 11.51 -26.75 10.35
CA LYS A 377 10.91 -27.88 11.09
C LYS A 377 10.64 -27.52 12.55
N LEU A 378 9.40 -27.68 13.00
CA LEU A 378 9.01 -27.44 14.38
C LEU A 378 9.55 -28.54 15.33
N PRO A 379 9.98 -28.21 16.56
CA PRO A 379 10.60 -29.16 17.49
C PRO A 379 9.65 -30.21 18.09
N THR A 380 8.37 -29.87 18.30
CA THR A 380 7.50 -30.67 19.20
C THR A 380 6.02 -30.75 18.79
N THR A 381 5.60 -30.18 17.66
CA THR A 381 4.17 -30.08 17.33
C THR A 381 3.87 -30.64 15.94
N ASP A 382 2.94 -31.60 15.91
CA ASP A 382 2.14 -31.93 14.71
C ASP A 382 0.97 -30.94 14.53
N ASP A 383 0.73 -30.07 15.53
CA ASP A 383 -0.35 -29.10 15.53
C ASP A 383 -0.12 -28.01 14.48
N ASN A 384 -0.97 -28.02 13.46
CA ASN A 384 -1.03 -26.97 12.46
C ASN A 384 -1.77 -25.77 13.06
N ILE A 385 -1.09 -24.63 13.24
CA ILE A 385 -1.68 -23.42 13.87
C ILE A 385 -2.94 -22.96 13.11
N ASN A 386 -2.93 -23.16 11.79
CA ASN A 386 -4.09 -23.02 10.91
C ASN A 386 -4.17 -24.27 10.04
N GLU A 387 -4.95 -25.27 10.44
CA GLU A 387 -5.17 -26.51 9.67
C GLU A 387 -5.64 -26.23 8.23
N GLN A 388 -6.42 -25.17 8.04
CA GLN A 388 -6.90 -24.71 6.75
C GLN A 388 -6.76 -23.19 6.64
N CYS A 389 -6.27 -22.72 5.51
CA CYS A 389 -6.28 -21.29 5.23
C CYS A 389 -7.68 -20.85 4.80
N VAL A 390 -8.08 -19.65 5.20
CA VAL A 390 -9.34 -19.03 4.77
C VAL A 390 -9.10 -17.73 4.00
N LEU A 391 -7.83 -17.38 3.75
CA LEU A 391 -7.48 -16.11 3.16
C LEU A 391 -8.05 -15.99 1.76
N THR A 392 -8.87 -14.97 1.58
CA THR A 392 -9.40 -14.57 0.28
C THR A 392 -9.01 -13.13 0.01
N VAL A 393 -8.46 -12.87 -1.18
CA VAL A 393 -8.04 -11.54 -1.58
C VAL A 393 -8.63 -11.15 -2.93
N HIS A 394 -9.02 -9.88 -3.03
CA HIS A 394 -9.47 -9.33 -4.29
C HIS A 394 -8.31 -9.36 -5.30
N PRO A 395 -8.50 -9.83 -6.56
CA PRO A 395 -7.41 -10.02 -7.52
C PRO A 395 -6.53 -8.78 -7.78
N ARG A 396 -7.10 -7.57 -7.64
CA ARG A 396 -6.36 -6.30 -7.76
C ARG A 396 -5.38 -5.99 -6.61
N VAL A 397 -5.39 -6.73 -5.50
CA VAL A 397 -4.48 -6.47 -4.36
C VAL A 397 -3.03 -6.80 -4.74
N GLY A 398 -2.82 -7.74 -5.67
CA GLY A 398 -1.47 -8.13 -6.11
C GLY A 398 -0.66 -8.82 -5.01
N LEU A 399 -1.33 -9.43 -4.03
CA LEU A 399 -0.67 -10.22 -3.00
C LEU A 399 -0.20 -11.54 -3.61
N GLY A 400 1.12 -11.78 -3.62
CA GLY A 400 1.71 -12.99 -4.20
C GLY A 400 1.91 -14.14 -3.20
N ASN A 401 2.05 -13.83 -1.91
CA ASN A 401 2.28 -14.84 -0.86
C ASN A 401 1.31 -14.63 0.30
N CYS A 402 0.90 -15.74 0.91
CA CYS A 402 0.10 -15.72 2.12
C CYS A 402 0.87 -15.07 3.29
N PRO A 403 0.25 -14.14 4.04
CA PRO A 403 0.81 -13.58 5.25
C PRO A 403 0.66 -14.52 6.46
N TYR A 404 -0.25 -15.50 6.38
CA TYR A 404 -0.43 -16.51 7.40
C TYR A 404 0.65 -17.58 7.31
N THR A 405 0.90 -18.22 8.44
CA THR A 405 1.79 -19.35 8.59
C THR A 405 1.06 -20.61 8.18
N HIS A 406 1.72 -21.44 7.38
CA HIS A 406 1.28 -22.79 7.05
C HIS A 406 2.30 -23.78 7.57
N VAL A 407 1.84 -24.80 8.30
CA VAL A 407 2.68 -25.90 8.76
C VAL A 407 2.24 -27.15 8.03
N VAL A 408 3.12 -27.74 7.22
CA VAL A 408 2.84 -28.98 6.49
C VAL A 408 3.86 -30.01 6.94
N ASP A 409 3.39 -31.15 7.44
CA ASP A 409 4.26 -32.22 7.98
C ASP A 409 5.32 -31.70 8.98
N GLY A 410 4.90 -30.79 9.87
CA GLY A 410 5.75 -30.16 10.87
C GLY A 410 6.73 -29.11 10.33
N HIS A 411 6.69 -28.75 9.05
CA HIS A 411 7.56 -27.73 8.44
C HIS A 411 6.79 -26.44 8.17
N ILE A 412 7.40 -25.30 8.48
CA ILE A 412 6.85 -23.99 8.12
C ILE A 412 7.06 -23.77 6.62
N CYS A 413 5.96 -23.79 5.86
CA CYS A 413 5.99 -23.61 4.42
C CYS A 413 5.51 -22.20 4.03
N PRO A 414 6.18 -21.52 3.08
CA PRO A 414 5.56 -20.39 2.41
C PRO A 414 4.34 -20.89 1.62
N ALA A 415 3.33 -20.04 1.50
CA ALA A 415 2.18 -20.33 0.67
C ALA A 415 1.99 -19.27 -0.40
N GLU A 416 1.75 -19.71 -1.62
CA GLU A 416 1.43 -18.84 -2.75
C GLU A 416 -0.05 -18.45 -2.76
N ILE A 417 -0.32 -17.28 -3.32
CA ILE A 417 -1.67 -16.84 -3.61
C ILE A 417 -1.99 -17.18 -5.06
N ILE A 418 -2.91 -18.13 -5.25
CA ILE A 418 -3.34 -18.61 -6.55
C ILE A 418 -4.66 -17.96 -6.97
N ASN A 419 -4.86 -17.78 -8.28
CA ASN A 419 -6.12 -17.26 -8.80
C ASN A 419 -7.14 -18.40 -8.97
N ARG A 420 -8.30 -18.27 -8.33
CA ARG A 420 -9.49 -19.08 -8.60
C ARG A 420 -10.37 -18.35 -9.62
N PRO A 421 -10.40 -18.79 -10.89
CA PRO A 421 -11.13 -18.07 -11.93
C PRO A 421 -12.64 -18.18 -11.75
N CYS A 422 -13.35 -17.14 -12.18
CA CYS A 422 -14.80 -17.09 -12.20
C CYS A 422 -15.33 -17.18 -13.63
N GLN A 423 -16.47 -17.86 -13.81
CA GLN A 423 -17.10 -18.06 -15.11
C GLN A 423 -18.10 -16.96 -15.47
N THR A 424 -18.39 -16.05 -14.55
CA THR A 424 -19.32 -14.95 -14.79
C THR A 424 -18.80 -14.03 -15.88
N ARG A 425 -19.69 -13.70 -16.81
CA ARG A 425 -19.41 -12.79 -17.93
C ARG A 425 -20.35 -11.61 -17.86
N MET A 426 -19.84 -10.45 -18.25
CA MET A 426 -20.62 -9.24 -18.43
C MET A 426 -20.43 -8.75 -19.87
N GLN A 427 -21.53 -8.50 -20.56
CA GLN A 427 -21.55 -7.82 -21.84
C GLN A 427 -22.17 -6.43 -21.65
N ILE A 428 -21.50 -5.40 -22.14
CA ILE A 428 -22.03 -4.03 -22.14
C ILE A 428 -22.21 -3.57 -23.58
N LEU A 429 -23.42 -3.17 -23.95
CA LEU A 429 -23.76 -2.64 -25.28
C LEU A 429 -23.97 -1.13 -25.16
N ILE A 430 -23.13 -0.35 -25.82
CA ILE A 430 -23.08 1.12 -25.70
C ILE A 430 -23.32 1.75 -27.06
N PRO A 431 -24.33 2.61 -27.23
CA PRO A 431 -24.57 3.33 -28.47
C PRO A 431 -23.36 4.16 -28.92
N VAL A 432 -23.11 4.15 -30.22
CA VAL A 432 -22.05 4.98 -30.84
C VAL A 432 -22.59 6.37 -31.18
N ASP A 433 -23.90 6.49 -31.40
CA ASP A 433 -24.56 7.74 -31.73
C ASP A 433 -24.63 8.69 -30.51
N LYS A 434 -24.56 10.00 -30.79
CA LYS A 434 -24.49 11.02 -29.74
C LYS A 434 -25.79 11.18 -28.94
N GLU A 435 -26.93 10.83 -29.53
CA GLU A 435 -28.25 11.00 -28.92
C GLU A 435 -28.47 9.98 -27.80
N HIS A 436 -28.06 8.72 -27.99
CA HIS A 436 -28.27 7.64 -27.02
C HIS A 436 -27.03 7.26 -26.22
N ARG A 437 -25.90 7.98 -26.38
CA ARG A 437 -24.60 7.66 -25.73
C ARG A 437 -24.60 7.53 -24.21
N MET A 438 -25.67 7.97 -23.53
CA MET A 438 -25.85 7.89 -22.08
C MET A 438 -26.65 6.67 -21.62
N LYS A 439 -27.13 5.84 -22.56
CA LYS A 439 -27.83 4.59 -22.27
C LYS A 439 -26.95 3.40 -22.59
N ALA A 440 -27.10 2.30 -21.87
CA ALA A 440 -26.43 1.04 -22.18
C ALA A 440 -27.29 -0.16 -21.76
N PHE A 441 -27.09 -1.29 -22.44
CA PHE A 441 -27.49 -2.58 -21.87
C PHE A 441 -26.31 -3.24 -21.17
N VAL A 442 -26.57 -3.79 -19.99
CA VAL A 442 -25.66 -4.64 -19.23
C VAL A 442 -26.29 -6.03 -19.12
N VAL A 443 -25.59 -7.04 -19.59
CA VAL A 443 -26.07 -8.43 -19.61
C VAL A 443 -25.06 -9.30 -18.88
N LEU A 444 -25.47 -9.88 -17.76
CA LEU A 444 -24.65 -10.81 -17.00
C LEU A 444 -25.06 -12.26 -17.27
N ARG A 445 -24.08 -13.16 -17.30
CA ARG A 445 -24.29 -14.60 -17.49
C ARG A 445 -23.41 -15.39 -16.53
N ASN A 446 -23.95 -16.52 -16.08
CA ASN A 446 -23.38 -17.45 -15.11
C ASN A 446 -23.22 -16.85 -13.70
N PRO A 447 -23.66 -17.54 -12.64
CA PRO A 447 -23.45 -17.07 -11.28
C PRO A 447 -21.97 -16.96 -10.94
N HIS A 448 -21.64 -16.07 -10.01
CA HIS A 448 -20.28 -16.01 -9.46
C HIS A 448 -20.03 -17.26 -8.62
N ASN A 449 -18.81 -17.79 -8.68
CA ASN A 449 -18.36 -18.94 -7.89
C ASN A 449 -17.50 -18.54 -6.67
N HIS A 450 -17.69 -17.31 -6.20
CA HIS A 450 -17.03 -16.70 -5.05
C HIS A 450 -17.96 -15.66 -4.40
N PRO A 451 -17.80 -15.38 -3.09
CA PRO A 451 -18.50 -14.30 -2.40
C PRO A 451 -18.23 -12.92 -3.00
N ALA A 452 -19.07 -11.95 -2.65
CA ALA A 452 -18.88 -10.57 -3.07
C ALA A 452 -17.64 -9.99 -2.38
N HIS A 453 -16.81 -9.25 -3.11
CA HIS A 453 -15.65 -8.60 -2.52
C HIS A 453 -16.08 -7.43 -1.61
N PRO A 454 -15.32 -7.12 -0.54
CA PRO A 454 -15.55 -5.91 0.23
C PRO A 454 -15.59 -4.67 -0.65
N HIS A 455 -16.32 -3.65 -0.18
CA HIS A 455 -16.35 -2.31 -0.75
C HIS A 455 -15.01 -1.59 -0.56
N THR A 456 -13.96 -2.12 -1.18
CA THR A 456 -12.60 -1.60 -1.08
C THR A 456 -12.34 -0.57 -2.15
N LYS A 457 -13.05 -0.61 -3.28
CA LYS A 457 -12.79 0.26 -4.42
C LYS A 457 -13.59 1.56 -4.28
N PRO A 458 -12.94 2.74 -4.28
CA PRO A 458 -13.66 3.99 -4.19
C PRO A 458 -14.49 4.21 -5.46
N SER A 459 -15.75 4.57 -5.28
CA SER A 459 -16.62 4.96 -6.38
C SER A 459 -16.16 6.29 -7.00
N VAL A 460 -16.70 6.65 -8.17
CA VAL A 460 -16.43 7.98 -8.75
C VAL A 460 -16.95 9.09 -7.82
N LYS A 461 -18.07 8.83 -7.12
CA LYS A 461 -18.65 9.77 -6.15
C LYS A 461 -17.72 9.92 -4.93
N ASP A 462 -17.21 8.82 -4.38
CA ASP A 462 -16.29 8.83 -3.24
C ASP A 462 -15.00 9.56 -3.59
N THR A 463 -14.48 9.31 -4.80
CA THR A 463 -13.30 10.00 -5.33
C THR A 463 -13.51 11.49 -5.34
N ARG A 464 -14.60 11.97 -5.95
CA ARG A 464 -14.89 13.42 -6.00
C ARG A 464 -15.13 14.03 -4.63
N LYS A 465 -15.88 13.36 -3.77
CA LYS A 465 -16.17 13.85 -2.42
C LYS A 465 -14.88 14.03 -1.60
N LEU A 466 -13.96 13.06 -1.69
CA LEU A 466 -12.63 13.19 -1.09
C LEU A 466 -11.82 14.32 -1.74
N GLU A 467 -11.90 14.47 -3.07
CA GLU A 467 -11.20 15.55 -3.76
C GLU A 467 -11.72 16.93 -3.33
N THR A 468 -13.03 17.11 -3.20
CA THR A 468 -13.65 18.34 -2.67
C THR A 468 -13.19 18.61 -1.24
N ALA A 469 -13.12 17.59 -0.38
CA ALA A 469 -12.61 17.73 0.98
C ALA A 469 -11.13 18.15 1.00
N ILE A 470 -10.31 17.59 0.11
CA ILE A 470 -8.90 17.97 -0.04
C ILE A 470 -8.77 19.43 -0.45
N GLN A 471 -9.55 19.87 -1.44
CA GLN A 471 -9.56 21.26 -1.90
C GLN A 471 -9.99 22.23 -0.79
N ALA A 472 -11.03 21.88 -0.03
CA ALA A 472 -11.50 22.68 1.10
C ALA A 472 -10.51 22.73 2.28
N ALA A 473 -9.70 21.69 2.48
CA ALA A 473 -8.67 21.65 3.51
C ALA A 473 -7.38 22.39 3.09
N GLY A 474 -7.15 22.57 1.79
CA GLY A 474 -5.92 23.10 1.22
C GLY A 474 -4.83 22.03 1.09
N LEU A 475 -4.05 22.08 0.01
CA LEU A 475 -3.06 21.06 -0.35
C LEU A 475 -1.70 21.24 0.32
N THR A 476 -1.36 22.47 0.70
CA THR A 476 -0.07 22.84 1.32
C THR A 476 0.15 22.13 2.65
N GLY A 477 1.15 21.24 2.71
CA GLY A 477 1.49 20.50 3.92
C GLY A 477 0.39 19.56 4.41
N LEU A 478 -0.56 19.20 3.53
CA LEU A 478 -1.68 18.31 3.82
C LEU A 478 -1.19 16.87 3.97
N THR A 479 -1.51 16.27 5.12
CA THR A 479 -1.27 14.84 5.39
C THR A 479 -2.61 14.13 5.54
N VAL A 480 -2.62 12.79 5.46
CA VAL A 480 -3.84 12.00 5.69
C VAL A 480 -4.47 12.34 7.04
N GLN A 481 -3.67 12.46 8.09
CA GLN A 481 -4.17 12.77 9.43
C GLN A 481 -4.76 14.19 9.50
N LYS A 482 -4.09 15.19 8.90
CA LYS A 482 -4.61 16.56 8.82
C LYS A 482 -5.93 16.62 8.06
N LEU A 483 -6.02 15.94 6.92
CA LEU A 483 -7.24 15.89 6.12
C LEU A 483 -8.40 15.26 6.90
N LEU A 484 -8.19 14.08 7.49
CA LEU A 484 -9.25 13.34 8.18
C LEU A 484 -9.77 14.06 9.44
N ASN A 485 -8.93 14.89 10.06
CA ASN A 485 -9.31 15.68 11.23
C ASN A 485 -9.75 17.10 10.88
N ALA A 486 -9.68 17.51 9.60
CA ALA A 486 -10.06 18.86 9.20
C ALA A 486 -11.57 19.07 9.38
N PRO A 487 -12.01 20.19 10.00
CA PRO A 487 -13.43 20.51 10.13
C PRO A 487 -14.16 20.54 8.78
N SER A 488 -13.49 21.00 7.72
CA SER A 488 -14.01 21.01 6.35
C SER A 488 -14.32 19.61 5.84
N THR A 489 -13.47 18.62 6.12
CA THR A 489 -13.73 17.21 5.79
C THR A 489 -14.91 16.68 6.59
N VAL A 490 -14.96 16.90 7.91
CA VAL A 490 -16.09 16.44 8.73
C VAL A 490 -17.41 17.01 8.21
N MET A 491 -17.46 18.30 7.86
CA MET A 491 -18.64 18.93 7.24
C MET A 491 -18.97 18.32 5.87
N ALA A 492 -17.98 18.11 5.00
CA ALA A 492 -18.19 17.49 3.68
C ALA A 492 -18.77 16.06 3.79
N TYR A 493 -18.50 15.37 4.88
CA TYR A 493 -19.01 14.03 5.19
C TYR A 493 -20.18 14.03 6.19
N GLY A 494 -20.86 15.17 6.36
CA GLY A 494 -22.10 15.25 7.14
C GLY A 494 -21.93 15.00 8.65
N GLY A 495 -20.75 15.25 9.19
CA GLY A 495 -20.43 15.03 10.61
C GLY A 495 -19.87 13.63 10.93
N GLY A 496 -19.95 12.69 10.00
CA GLY A 496 -19.43 11.32 10.17
C GLY A 496 -17.95 11.16 9.82
N ARG A 497 -17.41 9.95 10.04
CA ARG A 497 -16.06 9.63 9.57
C ARG A 497 -16.09 9.36 8.07
N VAL A 498 -15.01 9.72 7.37
CA VAL A 498 -14.85 9.42 5.94
C VAL A 498 -15.07 7.95 5.62
N ALA A 499 -14.63 7.05 6.50
CA ALA A 499 -14.78 5.61 6.35
C ALA A 499 -16.24 5.11 6.41
N ASP A 500 -17.13 5.83 7.08
CA ASP A 500 -18.53 5.40 7.26
C ASP A 500 -19.34 5.65 5.98
N ASP A 501 -19.05 6.75 5.28
CA ASP A 501 -19.70 7.15 4.03
C ASP A 501 -18.96 6.63 2.78
N SER A 502 -17.64 6.49 2.87
CA SER A 502 -16.79 5.97 1.78
C SER A 502 -15.87 4.84 2.30
N PRO A 503 -16.39 3.60 2.43
CA PRO A 503 -15.67 2.47 3.05
C PRO A 503 -14.32 2.15 2.41
N ALA A 504 -14.17 2.44 1.11
CA ALA A 504 -12.91 2.28 0.40
C ALA A 504 -11.72 3.04 1.03
N TYR A 505 -11.99 4.14 1.75
CA TYR A 505 -10.98 4.98 2.39
C TYR A 505 -10.63 4.59 3.83
N VAL A 506 -11.18 3.48 4.35
CA VAL A 506 -10.60 2.79 5.52
C VAL A 506 -9.10 2.52 5.26
N ASN A 507 -8.75 2.19 4.01
CA ASN A 507 -7.36 2.11 3.59
C ASN A 507 -6.75 3.51 3.41
N LYS A 508 -6.08 4.01 4.46
CA LYS A 508 -5.36 5.29 4.47
C LYS A 508 -4.35 5.47 3.32
N ARG A 509 -3.86 4.37 2.71
CA ARG A 509 -3.01 4.45 1.51
C ARG A 509 -3.75 5.08 0.34
N LYS A 510 -5.02 4.75 0.12
CA LYS A 510 -5.82 5.32 -0.98
C LYS A 510 -6.03 6.82 -0.79
N VAL A 511 -6.26 7.25 0.45
CA VAL A 511 -6.33 8.68 0.79
C VAL A 511 -4.99 9.37 0.49
N ARG A 512 -3.86 8.77 0.92
CA ARG A 512 -2.52 9.28 0.62
C ARG A 512 -2.27 9.38 -0.89
N ASP A 513 -2.58 8.34 -1.64
CA ASP A 513 -2.36 8.30 -3.09
C ASP A 513 -3.19 9.38 -3.81
N THR A 514 -4.42 9.66 -3.34
CA THR A 514 -5.24 10.75 -3.86
C THR A 514 -4.68 12.13 -3.50
N ILE A 515 -4.22 12.34 -2.25
CA ILE A 515 -3.55 13.58 -1.85
C ILE A 515 -2.29 13.81 -2.71
N SER A 516 -1.43 12.80 -2.80
CA SER A 516 -0.19 12.88 -3.59
C SER A 516 -0.47 13.14 -5.06
N ARG A 517 -1.54 12.57 -5.64
CA ARG A 517 -1.95 12.86 -7.02
C ARG A 517 -2.35 14.32 -7.21
N GLN A 518 -3.07 14.91 -6.25
CA GLN A 518 -3.45 16.31 -6.32
C GLN A 518 -2.27 17.26 -6.09
N GLN A 519 -1.40 16.96 -5.12
CA GLN A 519 -0.17 17.71 -4.89
C GLN A 519 0.73 17.68 -6.14
N LYS A 520 0.80 16.55 -6.84
CA LYS A 520 1.50 16.44 -8.14
C LYS A 520 0.89 17.30 -9.23
N ALA A 521 -0.45 17.40 -9.27
CA ALA A 521 -1.13 18.20 -10.28
C ALA A 521 -0.97 19.71 -10.03
N GLU A 522 -1.00 20.15 -8.76
CA GLU A 522 -0.82 21.54 -8.38
C GLU A 522 0.66 21.98 -8.40
N HIS A 523 1.56 21.07 -8.05
CA HIS A 523 3.00 21.31 -7.99
C HIS A 523 3.76 20.31 -8.89
N PRO A 524 3.61 20.40 -10.23
CA PRO A 524 4.20 19.45 -11.18
C PRO A 524 5.73 19.40 -11.10
N PHE A 525 6.37 20.47 -10.61
CA PHE A 525 7.82 20.57 -10.47
C PHE A 525 8.35 20.19 -9.07
N GLY A 526 7.47 20.01 -8.07
CA GLY A 526 7.84 19.93 -6.65
C GLY A 526 7.99 18.52 -6.06
N THR A 527 7.62 17.47 -6.79
CA THR A 527 7.71 16.09 -6.26
C THR A 527 8.62 15.26 -7.16
N GLY A 528 9.89 15.16 -6.78
CA GLY A 528 10.88 14.32 -7.46
C GLY A 528 10.48 12.86 -7.43
N ARG A 529 9.72 12.41 -8.44
CA ARG A 529 9.78 11.05 -8.97
C ARG A 529 9.67 11.14 -10.48
N GLU A 530 10.62 10.49 -11.15
CA GLU A 530 10.59 10.20 -12.58
C GLU A 530 9.18 9.77 -12.98
N GLY A 531 8.52 10.62 -13.77
CA GLY A 531 7.36 10.25 -14.54
C GLY A 531 7.73 10.42 -16.00
N ASP A 532 7.72 9.30 -16.74
CA ASP A 532 7.44 9.03 -18.16
C ASP A 532 7.56 10.14 -19.24
N TYR A 533 8.32 11.20 -19.01
CA TYR A 533 8.75 12.10 -20.08
C TYR A 533 10.01 11.50 -20.69
N GLN A 534 9.83 10.85 -21.83
CA GLN A 534 10.82 10.11 -22.63
C GLN A 534 12.01 10.95 -23.15
N ILE A 535 12.19 12.19 -22.68
CA ILE A 535 13.25 13.13 -23.09
C ILE A 535 14.30 13.35 -21.97
N VAL A 536 14.17 12.70 -20.81
CA VAL A 536 14.84 13.14 -19.57
C VAL A 536 16.15 12.43 -19.20
N TRP A 537 16.67 11.51 -20.01
CA TRP A 537 17.92 10.80 -19.64
C TRP A 537 19.17 11.70 -19.60
N LEU A 538 19.17 12.86 -20.27
CA LEU A 538 20.25 13.87 -20.19
C LEU A 538 20.00 14.98 -19.15
N CYS A 539 18.80 15.05 -18.56
CA CYS A 539 18.40 16.12 -17.63
C CYS A 539 18.07 15.62 -16.21
N SER A 540 18.31 14.35 -15.89
CA SER A 540 18.12 13.79 -14.53
C SER A 540 18.83 14.62 -13.44
N MET A 541 19.93 15.31 -13.78
CA MET A 541 20.67 16.21 -12.88
C MET A 541 19.91 17.52 -12.51
N ILE A 542 18.88 17.92 -13.27
CA ILE A 542 18.17 19.22 -13.10
C ILE A 542 16.80 19.05 -12.42
N TYR A 543 16.14 17.88 -12.56
CA TYR A 543 14.73 17.74 -12.21
C TYR A 543 14.42 17.70 -10.69
N SER A 544 15.35 17.31 -9.82
CA SER A 544 15.07 17.26 -8.37
C SER A 544 14.94 18.66 -7.73
N LEU A 545 15.55 19.68 -8.32
CA LEU A 545 15.52 21.06 -7.84
C LEU A 545 14.47 21.92 -8.55
N LEU A 546 13.79 21.41 -9.57
CA LEU A 546 13.01 22.25 -10.48
C LEU A 546 11.87 22.99 -9.75
N GLY A 547 11.23 22.34 -8.77
CA GLY A 547 10.20 22.97 -7.93
C GLY A 547 10.75 24.04 -7.00
N VAL A 548 11.91 23.79 -6.38
CA VAL A 548 12.59 24.76 -5.50
C VAL A 548 13.08 25.97 -6.32
N LEU A 549 13.66 25.72 -7.50
CA LEU A 549 14.10 26.77 -8.42
C LEU A 549 12.92 27.58 -8.96
N HIS A 550 11.80 26.91 -9.27
CA HIS A 550 10.56 27.56 -9.66
C HIS A 550 10.05 28.48 -8.55
N GLU A 551 9.86 27.97 -7.32
CA GLU A 551 9.42 28.76 -6.16
C GLU A 551 10.39 29.92 -5.88
N LEU A 552 11.70 29.67 -5.95
CA LEU A 552 12.73 30.69 -5.81
C LEU A 552 12.56 31.80 -6.86
N SER A 553 12.34 31.42 -8.13
CA SER A 553 12.26 32.35 -9.26
C SER A 553 10.96 33.14 -9.32
N VAL A 554 9.83 32.52 -8.98
CA VAL A 554 8.49 33.11 -9.13
C VAL A 554 8.07 33.85 -7.87
N ARG A 555 8.32 33.27 -6.69
CA ARG A 555 7.82 33.84 -5.43
C ARG A 555 8.93 34.52 -4.64
N GLU A 556 9.98 33.80 -4.29
CA GLU A 556 10.98 34.29 -3.33
C GLU A 556 11.79 35.47 -3.90
N LYS A 557 12.14 35.45 -5.18
CA LYS A 557 12.81 36.58 -5.85
C LYS A 557 11.97 37.86 -5.85
N SER A 558 10.63 37.75 -5.81
CA SER A 558 9.74 38.91 -5.70
C SER A 558 9.72 39.53 -4.30
N LEU A 559 10.13 38.76 -3.29
CA LEU A 559 10.25 39.24 -1.91
C LEU A 559 11.60 39.95 -1.71
N ALA A 560 11.62 40.94 -0.80
CA ALA A 560 12.85 41.50 -0.28
C ALA A 560 13.70 40.40 0.39
N LYS A 561 15.03 40.53 0.34
CA LYS A 561 15.96 39.45 0.73
C LYS A 561 15.74 39.00 2.19
N GLU A 562 15.39 39.94 3.05
CA GLU A 562 15.07 39.76 4.47
C GLU A 562 13.77 39.01 4.74
N ASN A 563 12.87 38.90 3.75
CA ASN A 563 11.58 38.22 3.86
C ASN A 563 11.56 36.87 3.13
N ARG A 564 12.68 36.47 2.52
CA ARG A 564 12.77 35.20 1.80
C ARG A 564 12.88 34.05 2.78
N TYR A 565 12.24 32.93 2.43
CA TYR A 565 12.50 31.65 3.06
C TYR A 565 13.56 30.88 2.30
N ILE A 566 13.48 30.86 0.96
CA ILE A 566 14.51 30.24 0.10
C ILE A 566 15.49 31.33 -0.32
N HIS A 567 16.70 31.28 0.22
CA HIS A 567 17.72 32.28 -0.06
C HIS A 567 18.54 31.95 -1.30
N THR A 568 18.72 30.66 -1.58
CA THR A 568 19.55 30.19 -2.68
C THR A 568 19.16 28.76 -3.06
N ALA A 569 19.16 28.50 -4.36
CA ALA A 569 19.16 27.17 -4.92
C ALA A 569 20.12 27.21 -6.12
N MET A 570 21.16 26.38 -6.10
CA MET A 570 22.18 26.36 -7.13
C MET A 570 22.63 24.93 -7.45
N SER A 571 23.13 24.75 -8.67
CA SER A 571 23.88 23.56 -9.08
C SER A 571 25.24 24.04 -9.58
N LYS A 572 26.32 23.58 -8.93
CA LYS A 572 27.70 23.97 -9.26
C LYS A 572 28.60 22.75 -9.12
N ASN A 573 29.49 22.51 -10.09
CA ASN A 573 30.49 21.45 -10.04
C ASN A 573 29.94 20.04 -9.70
N GLY A 574 28.74 19.72 -10.20
CA GLY A 574 28.12 18.40 -9.99
C GLY A 574 27.51 18.17 -8.60
N PHE A 575 27.35 19.21 -7.78
CA PHE A 575 26.52 19.15 -6.57
C PHE A 575 25.44 20.24 -6.57
N ARG A 576 24.36 19.92 -5.86
CA ARG A 576 23.16 20.73 -5.72
C ARG A 576 23.09 21.25 -4.30
N LEU A 577 22.81 22.54 -4.14
CA LEU A 577 22.69 23.17 -2.83
C LEU A 577 21.43 24.04 -2.78
N VAL A 578 20.60 23.83 -1.77
CA VAL A 578 19.50 24.72 -1.40
C VAL A 578 19.75 25.25 0.00
N VAL A 579 19.58 26.56 0.18
CA VAL A 579 19.69 27.21 1.48
C VAL A 579 18.35 27.85 1.81
N THR A 580 17.75 27.39 2.91
CA THR A 580 16.53 27.99 3.46
C THR A 580 16.82 28.61 4.82
N MET A 581 16.19 29.74 5.13
CA MET A 581 16.29 30.43 6.41
C MET A 581 14.93 31.01 6.75
N HIS A 582 14.46 30.82 7.98
CA HIS A 582 13.23 31.47 8.40
C HIS A 582 13.53 32.95 8.72
N PRO A 583 12.90 33.93 8.06
CA PRO A 583 13.30 35.34 8.13
C PRO A 583 13.23 35.92 9.56
N TYR A 584 12.24 35.49 10.34
CA TYR A 584 12.11 35.90 11.75
C TYR A 584 13.09 35.23 12.70
N ILE A 585 13.70 34.10 12.32
CA ILE A 585 14.66 33.39 13.17
C ILE A 585 16.07 33.84 12.82
N VAL A 586 16.39 33.99 11.53
CA VAL A 586 17.73 34.35 11.06
C VAL A 586 18.17 35.74 11.54
N MET A 587 17.25 36.66 11.84
CA MET A 587 17.60 37.95 12.45
C MET A 587 18.33 37.84 13.80
N PHE A 588 18.23 36.68 14.47
CA PHE A 588 18.95 36.42 15.72
C PHE A 588 20.33 35.79 15.51
N ILE A 589 20.73 35.48 14.27
CA ILE A 589 22.01 34.80 13.98
C ILE A 589 23.22 35.64 14.42
N HIS A 590 23.11 36.96 14.45
CA HIS A 590 24.16 37.86 14.92
C HIS A 590 24.17 38.06 16.45
N LYS A 591 23.25 37.42 17.19
CA LYS A 591 23.09 37.59 18.65
C LYS A 591 23.51 36.35 19.45
N ILE A 592 23.97 35.31 18.77
CA ILE A 592 24.46 34.09 19.40
C ILE A 592 25.98 34.16 19.57
N LEU A 593 26.51 33.39 20.52
CA LEU A 593 27.94 33.31 20.77
C LEU A 593 28.67 32.40 19.78
N SER A 594 28.00 31.36 19.30
CA SER A 594 28.56 30.39 18.36
C SER A 594 27.47 29.79 17.46
N LEU A 595 27.90 29.41 16.26
CA LEU A 595 27.14 28.59 15.33
C LEU A 595 27.65 27.15 15.42
N ASN A 596 26.71 26.21 15.48
CA ASN A 596 26.97 24.79 15.38
C ASN A 596 26.30 24.30 14.10
N ILE A 597 27.10 23.73 13.21
CA ILE A 597 26.59 23.10 11.99
C ILE A 597 26.52 21.61 12.27
N ASP A 598 25.30 21.07 12.28
CA ASP A 598 25.09 19.65 12.48
C ASP A 598 25.26 18.93 11.14
N TYR A 599 26.39 18.21 11.01
CA TYR A 599 26.70 17.38 9.84
C TYR A 599 26.12 15.97 9.95
N THR A 600 25.32 15.67 10.98
CA THR A 600 24.60 14.39 11.05
C THR A 600 23.50 14.38 9.99
N PHE A 601 23.79 13.76 8.85
CA PHE A 601 22.91 13.73 7.69
C PHE A 601 21.52 13.20 8.04
N SER A 602 20.52 14.05 7.89
CA SER A 602 19.11 13.65 7.89
C SER A 602 18.65 13.56 6.45
N ARG A 603 18.24 12.36 6.00
CA ARG A 603 17.61 12.20 4.68
C ARG A 603 16.20 12.79 4.74
N VAL A 604 15.93 13.79 3.91
CA VAL A 604 14.64 14.51 3.93
C VAL A 604 13.68 13.98 2.88
N ASP A 605 14.14 13.74 1.66
CA ASP A 605 13.50 12.92 0.62
C ASP A 605 14.47 12.79 -0.56
N GLY A 606 14.43 11.66 -1.29
CA GLY A 606 15.30 11.45 -2.46
C GLY A 606 16.81 11.33 -2.16
N ASP A 607 17.61 12.01 -2.96
CA ASP A 607 19.08 11.99 -2.95
C ASP A 607 19.71 13.18 -2.18
N MET A 608 18.89 14.05 -1.60
CA MET A 608 19.35 15.21 -0.83
C MET A 608 19.40 14.90 0.68
N ASP A 609 20.49 15.29 1.32
CA ASP A 609 20.62 15.32 2.77
C ASP A 609 20.44 16.75 3.29
N GLU A 610 19.87 16.90 4.49
CA GLU A 610 19.73 18.17 5.20
C GLU A 610 20.80 18.33 6.29
N TRP A 611 21.34 19.55 6.38
CA TRP A 611 22.16 20.03 7.48
C TRP A 611 21.49 21.20 8.17
N GLU A 612 21.51 21.20 9.49
CA GLU A 612 21.00 22.30 10.29
C GLU A 612 22.15 23.21 10.74
N VAL A 613 22.02 24.51 10.45
CA VAL A 613 22.85 25.54 11.06
C VAL A 613 22.12 26.05 12.27
N ALA A 614 22.54 25.58 13.44
CA ALA A 614 21.92 25.91 14.70
C ALA A 614 22.82 26.77 15.58
N GLY A 615 22.25 27.38 16.61
CA GLY A 615 23.03 28.03 17.65
C GLY A 615 22.18 28.30 18.86
N PHE A 616 22.84 28.55 19.99
CA PHE A 616 22.16 28.80 21.24
C PHE A 616 21.89 30.30 21.39
N LEU A 617 20.61 30.68 21.39
CA LEU A 617 20.22 32.06 21.64
C LEU A 617 20.05 32.27 23.15
N ASP A 618 21.06 32.89 23.76
CA ASP A 618 21.13 33.01 25.22
C ASP A 618 19.90 33.70 25.83
N ARG A 619 19.36 34.72 25.14
CA ARG A 619 18.14 35.43 25.56
C ARG A 619 16.93 34.52 25.72
N LEU A 620 16.78 33.50 24.87
CA LEU A 620 15.65 32.56 24.93
C LEU A 620 16.01 31.27 25.66
N LYS A 621 17.27 31.10 26.06
CA LYS A 621 17.84 29.87 26.62
C LYS A 621 17.47 28.63 25.79
N HIS A 622 17.47 28.79 24.47
CA HIS A 622 17.02 27.78 23.52
C HIS A 622 17.99 27.62 22.35
N ARG A 623 18.13 26.39 21.87
CA ARG A 623 18.74 26.12 20.56
C ARG A 623 17.75 26.51 19.47
N LEU A 624 18.22 27.30 18.50
CA LEU A 624 17.47 27.68 17.30
C LEU A 624 18.20 27.18 16.07
N THR A 625 17.44 26.70 15.08
CA THR A 625 17.95 26.39 13.74
C THR A 625 17.74 27.61 12.85
N PHE A 626 18.83 28.25 12.45
CA PHE A 626 18.85 29.49 11.68
C PHE A 626 18.74 29.25 10.18
N ALA A 627 19.33 28.17 9.69
CA ALA A 627 19.29 27.77 8.30
C ALA A 627 19.22 26.24 8.16
N SER A 628 18.57 25.77 7.11
CA SER A 628 18.70 24.40 6.62
C SER A 628 19.39 24.43 5.26
N LEU A 629 20.40 23.56 5.10
CA LEU A 629 21.11 23.37 3.84
C LEU A 629 20.79 21.98 3.31
N TYR A 630 20.29 21.91 2.08
CA TYR A 630 20.03 20.65 1.40
C TYR A 630 21.09 20.42 0.35
N CYS A 631 21.82 19.31 0.43
CA CYS A 631 22.91 18.95 -0.47
C CYS A 631 22.85 17.48 -0.87
N ASP A 632 23.16 17.15 -2.12
CA ASP A 632 23.27 15.77 -2.62
C ASP A 632 24.68 15.18 -2.50
N LYS A 633 25.65 16.00 -2.09
CA LYS A 633 27.06 15.62 -2.02
C LYS A 633 27.54 15.51 -0.57
N LYS A 634 28.20 14.40 -0.29
CA LYS A 634 28.61 13.96 1.05
C LYS A 634 30.10 14.14 1.35
N ASP A 635 30.86 14.72 0.43
CA ASP A 635 32.32 14.88 0.58
C ASP A 635 32.72 16.32 0.88
N ARG A 636 33.87 16.49 1.55
CA ARG A 636 34.40 17.76 2.08
C ARG A 636 34.52 18.88 1.02
N THR A 637 34.56 18.57 -0.27
CA THR A 637 34.64 19.59 -1.35
C THR A 637 33.33 20.32 -1.60
N ALA A 638 32.19 19.77 -1.17
CA ALA A 638 30.91 20.47 -1.17
C ALA A 638 30.83 21.55 -0.06
N PHE A 639 31.82 21.60 0.84
CA PHE A 639 31.81 22.36 2.09
C PHE A 639 32.88 23.46 2.18
N THR A 640 33.75 23.58 1.16
CA THR A 640 34.81 24.60 1.00
C THR A 640 34.51 25.45 -0.22
#